data_AF-A0A498L7A2-F1
#
_entry.id   AF-A0A498L7A2-F1
#
_cell.length_a   1.000
_cell.length_b   1.000
_cell.length_c   1.000
_cell.angle_alpha   90.00
_cell.angle_beta   90.00
_cell.angle_gamma   90.00
#
_symmetry.space_group_name_H-M   'P 1'
#
loop_
_entity.id
_entity.type
_entity.pdbx_description
1 polymer ?
#
loop_
_entity_poly.entity_id
_entity_poly.type
_entity_poly.pdbx_seq_one_letter_code
_entity_poly.pdbx_strand_id
1 'polypeptide(L)'
;MPSTNKTDIDSRLQHFYKERSCLWKLLTGLFLFLLTVWSYVENERKKQPSPSFLSWHRVERQNSSNSSSPTGINSEESQIQISSFYSEFGISLDAYSRLQQAVYWPEPDRSITDVSMSTSPAHTTFIIENLKESYQIGEELFVTVHAKNFENKSKSYGGDFFQAKLFWSVTKASVFGEVVDLLNGSYSVRFLLPWDGEAQVAVRLIHSSEAVQVLKRHRDTDSDRVYFNGYYEGPGPNKTRLRETMTCNVKWDKNGLERMGTGDCCCEYNDPRTQETWRCKRPKSLPCSALVYHSMGGYRNRLTSEEKMLITCHFATQTTTKCLKDKHIYMMGDSTTRQWFEFFVKAVPNLKQMNLHVQYQSGPLIAVDVENNIYLHWRAHGVPLRTLKTAVADLHYISNEIDDQAGGPHTVFIINLGPHFTTYPLDFYTHRVLRIRKAVLALLQRAPDTTVIIKTVNTGYKGTSSAHTTFIIENLKESYQIGEELFVTVHAKDFDNTSKSYGGDFFQAKLFWSETKASVFGEVVDLLNGSYSVRFLLPWNGEAQVAVRLIHSSEAVQVVKHHRDTDSDRVYFNGYYEGPGPNKTRLRETVTCNMKWDKNGLERMGAGDCCCEHNDPRTQETWRCQRPKSLPCSALMYHSMGGYRNRLTNKEKMLITRHFTTQTTTACLKDKHIYMMGDSTMRQWFEFFVKAVPTLKKMNLHVQYQSGPLIAVDVENNIDLHWRAHGVPLRTRKTAIADLHYISNEIDDQAGGPHTVFIFNLGPHFTTYPLDFYTHRVLRIRKAVLALLQRAPDTTVIIKTVNTGYKDIFGSDWYSLQLNRVLHWAFQDVGVYILDVWQMTACHYSKENIHPGPVIIKNEMDILLSFLCPD
;
A
#
# COMPACT_ATOMS: atom_id res chain seq x y z
N MET A 1 6.63 -52.81 -40.72
CA MET A 1 5.46 -52.15 -40.12
C MET A 1 4.91 -53.02 -39.00
N PRO A 2 4.16 -52.47 -38.02
CA PRO A 2 3.99 -51.06 -37.72
C PRO A 2 5.16 -50.54 -36.83
N SER A 3 5.59 -49.27 -36.82
CA SER A 3 4.93 -47.99 -37.11
C SER A 3 3.77 -47.64 -36.15
N THR A 4 4.03 -47.75 -34.85
CA THR A 4 3.27 -47.00 -33.84
C THR A 4 3.42 -45.50 -34.11
N ASN A 5 2.29 -44.82 -34.32
CA ASN A 5 2.29 -43.46 -34.84
C ASN A 5 2.86 -42.46 -33.84
N LYS A 6 3.85 -41.67 -34.29
CA LYS A 6 4.34 -40.49 -33.54
C LYS A 6 3.19 -39.52 -33.20
N THR A 7 2.21 -39.41 -34.10
CA THR A 7 0.98 -38.64 -33.90
C THR A 7 0.02 -39.19 -32.83
N ASP A 8 0.11 -40.47 -32.41
CA ASP A 8 -0.63 -40.94 -31.23
C ASP A 8 0.09 -40.60 -29.92
N ILE A 9 1.43 -40.54 -29.94
CA ILE A 9 2.21 -40.06 -28.79
C ILE A 9 2.04 -38.55 -28.65
N ASP A 10 2.08 -37.78 -29.75
CA ASP A 10 1.80 -36.34 -29.73
C ASP A 10 0.32 -36.03 -29.44
N SER A 11 -0.66 -36.82 -29.91
CA SER A 11 -2.07 -36.61 -29.54
C SER A 11 -2.31 -36.91 -28.07
N ARG A 12 -1.76 -38.01 -27.53
CA ARG A 12 -1.80 -38.33 -26.10
C ARG A 12 -1.10 -37.27 -25.28
N LEU A 13 0.10 -36.84 -25.65
CA LEU A 13 0.81 -35.74 -24.98
C LEU A 13 0.01 -34.43 -25.04
N GLN A 14 -0.56 -34.05 -26.19
CA GLN A 14 -1.41 -32.87 -26.28
C GLN A 14 -2.67 -33.02 -25.42
N HIS A 15 -3.29 -34.20 -25.33
CA HIS A 15 -4.42 -34.44 -24.44
C HIS A 15 -4.00 -34.34 -22.96
N PHE A 16 -2.85 -34.93 -22.60
CA PHE A 16 -2.24 -34.85 -21.27
C PHE A 16 -1.92 -33.41 -20.88
N TYR A 17 -1.30 -32.65 -21.78
CA TYR A 17 -1.00 -31.22 -21.60
C TYR A 17 -2.27 -30.37 -21.61
N LYS A 18 -3.32 -30.72 -22.33
CA LYS A 18 -4.58 -29.97 -22.38
C LYS A 18 -5.43 -30.21 -21.13
N GLU A 19 -5.47 -31.44 -20.62
CA GLU A 19 -6.10 -31.76 -19.34
C GLU A 19 -5.29 -31.24 -18.16
N ARG A 20 -3.96 -31.42 -18.14
CA ARG A 20 -3.11 -30.75 -17.15
C ARG A 20 -3.20 -29.24 -17.28
N SER A 21 -3.29 -28.65 -18.47
CA SER A 21 -3.50 -27.20 -18.62
C SER A 21 -4.87 -26.77 -18.07
N CYS A 22 -5.93 -27.56 -18.24
CA CYS A 22 -7.23 -27.29 -17.64
C CYS A 22 -7.17 -27.40 -16.11
N LEU A 23 -6.84 -28.58 -15.57
CA LEU A 23 -6.73 -28.82 -14.13
C LEU A 23 -5.74 -27.86 -13.48
N TRP A 24 -4.55 -27.67 -14.05
CA TRP A 24 -3.57 -26.73 -13.53
C TRP A 24 -4.04 -25.29 -13.68
N LYS A 25 -4.79 -24.85 -14.71
CA LYS A 25 -5.41 -23.51 -14.74
C LYS A 25 -6.63 -23.35 -13.82
N LEU A 26 -7.23 -24.45 -13.37
CA LEU A 26 -8.33 -24.43 -12.40
C LEU A 26 -7.84 -24.66 -10.97
N LEU A 27 -6.64 -25.22 -10.77
CA LEU A 27 -5.98 -25.41 -9.48
C LEU A 27 -4.86 -24.39 -9.23
N THR A 28 -4.28 -23.79 -10.27
CA THR A 28 -3.79 -22.40 -10.28
C THR A 28 -4.90 -21.39 -10.49
N GLY A 29 -6.11 -21.82 -10.83
CA GLY A 29 -7.34 -21.01 -10.72
C GLY A 29 -7.86 -20.96 -9.29
N LEU A 30 -7.78 -22.08 -8.54
CA LEU A 30 -8.02 -22.15 -7.10
C LEU A 30 -6.82 -21.67 -6.29
N PHE A 31 -5.57 -21.88 -6.70
CA PHE A 31 -4.48 -21.05 -6.18
C PHE A 31 -4.71 -19.59 -6.61
N LEU A 32 -5.28 -19.23 -7.76
CA LEU A 32 -5.74 -17.84 -8.01
C LEU A 32 -7.14 -17.53 -7.45
N PHE A 33 -7.59 -18.28 -6.44
CA PHE A 33 -8.78 -17.98 -5.61
C PHE A 33 -8.47 -18.02 -4.09
N LEU A 34 -7.57 -18.92 -3.69
CA LEU A 34 -7.12 -19.21 -2.31
C LEU A 34 -5.63 -18.86 -2.11
N LEU A 35 -4.91 -18.57 -3.19
CA LEU A 35 -3.72 -17.73 -3.26
C LEU A 35 -3.90 -16.44 -4.14
N THR A 36 -5.06 -16.08 -4.71
CA THR A 36 -5.41 -14.61 -4.75
C THR A 36 -5.76 -14.12 -3.34
N VAL A 37 -5.86 -15.04 -2.39
CA VAL A 37 -5.67 -14.83 -0.96
C VAL A 37 -4.17 -14.81 -0.54
N TRP A 38 -3.19 -15.13 -1.42
CA TRP A 38 -1.79 -15.44 -1.02
C TRP A 38 -0.67 -15.62 -2.12
N SER A 39 -0.60 -14.79 -3.18
CA SER A 39 0.48 -14.78 -4.22
C SER A 39 0.52 -16.00 -5.20
N TYR A 40 1.18 -16.06 -6.37
CA TYR A 40 2.33 -15.37 -7.02
C TYR A 40 2.27 -15.72 -8.57
N VAL A 41 2.86 -15.00 -9.55
CA VAL A 41 4.26 -15.14 -10.13
C VAL A 41 4.50 -16.53 -10.80
N GLU A 42 5.12 -16.76 -11.98
CA GLU A 42 6.42 -16.39 -12.65
C GLU A 42 6.25 -16.68 -14.20
N ASN A 43 7.08 -16.35 -15.23
CA ASN A 43 8.20 -15.41 -15.54
C ASN A 43 8.76 -15.63 -17.00
N GLU A 44 9.79 -14.86 -17.45
CA GLU A 44 10.75 -15.09 -18.59
C GLU A 44 10.32 -15.01 -20.10
N ARG A 45 11.16 -14.60 -21.10
CA ARG A 45 12.24 -13.57 -21.23
C ARG A 45 12.74 -13.43 -22.72
N LYS A 46 13.48 -12.34 -23.02
CA LYS A 46 14.46 -12.05 -24.15
C LYS A 46 13.99 -11.39 -25.48
N LYS A 47 14.70 -10.46 -26.22
CA LYS A 47 15.70 -9.34 -25.95
C LYS A 47 15.83 -8.31 -27.13
N GLN A 48 16.11 -7.02 -26.81
CA GLN A 48 16.68 -5.88 -27.61
C GLN A 48 15.99 -5.42 -28.94
N PRO A 49 16.30 -4.22 -29.55
CA PRO A 49 17.16 -3.08 -29.15
C PRO A 49 16.50 -1.65 -29.17
N SER A 50 17.23 -0.64 -28.63
CA SER A 50 16.94 0.81 -28.50
C SER A 50 17.24 1.66 -29.77
N PRO A 51 16.85 2.97 -29.94
CA PRO A 51 16.78 4.04 -28.89
C PRO A 51 15.82 5.26 -29.06
N SER A 52 16.00 6.26 -28.17
CA SER A 52 15.62 7.69 -28.21
C SER A 52 14.26 8.15 -27.65
N PHE A 53 14.26 9.31 -26.98
CA PHE A 53 13.11 10.03 -26.41
C PHE A 53 13.29 11.55 -26.64
N LEU A 54 12.25 12.24 -27.12
CA LEU A 54 12.21 13.72 -27.12
C LEU A 54 10.77 14.27 -27.17
N SER A 55 10.61 15.49 -26.67
CA SER A 55 9.42 16.37 -26.67
C SER A 55 8.24 16.00 -25.77
N TRP A 56 7.71 17.03 -25.08
CA TRP A 56 6.32 17.07 -24.63
C TRP A 56 5.48 17.65 -25.77
N HIS A 57 4.34 17.05 -26.11
CA HIS A 57 3.38 17.67 -27.02
C HIS A 57 2.31 18.44 -26.25
N ARG A 58 2.42 19.77 -26.26
CA ARG A 58 1.24 20.63 -26.13
C ARG A 58 0.47 20.52 -27.44
N VAL A 59 -0.72 19.92 -27.41
CA VAL A 59 -1.61 19.91 -28.58
C VAL A 59 -2.25 21.29 -28.73
N GLU A 60 -1.66 22.12 -29.58
CA GLU A 60 -2.38 23.24 -30.16
C GLU A 60 -3.38 22.71 -31.18
N ARG A 61 -4.67 23.06 -31.02
CA ARG A 61 -5.70 22.68 -31.98
C ARG A 61 -5.52 23.50 -33.25
N GLN A 62 -5.14 22.84 -34.35
CA GLN A 62 -5.50 23.37 -35.67
C GLN A 62 -7.02 23.37 -35.81
N ASN A 63 -7.58 24.43 -36.39
CA ASN A 63 -9.02 24.57 -36.57
C ASN A 63 -9.54 23.62 -37.65
N SER A 64 -10.11 22.48 -37.24
CA SER A 64 -11.06 21.72 -38.06
C SER A 64 -12.47 21.83 -37.48
N SER A 65 -13.34 22.53 -38.21
CA SER A 65 -14.74 22.71 -37.86
C SER A 65 -15.54 21.44 -38.17
N ASN A 66 -15.52 20.46 -37.24
CA ASN A 66 -16.63 19.55 -36.91
C ASN A 66 -16.20 18.44 -35.94
N SER A 67 -16.31 18.67 -34.63
CA SER A 67 -16.48 17.60 -33.64
C SER A 67 -17.30 18.09 -32.45
N SER A 68 -18.15 17.23 -31.90
CA SER A 68 -19.03 17.58 -30.78
C SER A 68 -18.23 17.73 -29.49
N SER A 69 -18.34 18.91 -28.86
CA SER A 69 -17.74 19.17 -27.56
C SER A 69 -18.31 18.25 -26.47
N PRO A 70 -17.55 17.92 -25.42
CA PRO A 70 -18.12 17.25 -24.25
C PRO A 70 -19.24 18.11 -23.64
N THR A 71 -20.29 17.47 -23.15
CA THR A 71 -21.46 18.12 -22.52
C THR A 71 -21.12 18.66 -21.14
N GLY A 72 -20.32 19.73 -21.11
CA GLY A 72 -20.02 20.51 -19.91
C GLY A 72 -21.25 21.22 -19.35
N ILE A 73 -21.26 21.43 -18.04
CA ILE A 73 -22.28 22.22 -17.34
C ILE A 73 -22.00 23.70 -17.62
N ASN A 74 -22.62 24.24 -18.66
CA ASN A 74 -22.50 25.64 -19.05
C ASN A 74 -23.61 26.48 -18.41
N SER A 75 -23.36 26.97 -17.20
CA SER A 75 -23.98 28.20 -16.69
C SER A 75 -22.92 29.03 -15.95
N GLU A 76 -22.92 30.34 -16.17
CA GLU A 76 -21.94 31.25 -15.55
C GLU A 76 -22.05 31.24 -14.01
N GLU A 77 -23.27 31.13 -13.48
CA GLU A 77 -23.54 30.93 -12.05
C GLU A 77 -22.75 29.76 -11.44
N SER A 78 -22.65 28.63 -12.15
CA SER A 78 -21.95 27.45 -11.63
C SER A 78 -20.45 27.69 -11.50
N GLN A 79 -19.85 28.42 -12.44
CA GLN A 79 -18.44 28.82 -12.37
C GLN A 79 -18.20 29.88 -11.28
N ILE A 80 -19.13 30.81 -11.11
CA ILE A 80 -19.09 31.84 -10.06
C ILE A 80 -19.18 31.19 -8.65
N GLN A 81 -20.09 30.24 -8.43
CA GLN A 81 -20.20 29.52 -7.16
C GLN A 81 -18.95 28.68 -6.85
N ILE A 82 -18.42 27.97 -7.84
CA ILE A 82 -17.16 27.21 -7.70
C ILE A 82 -16.00 28.15 -7.35
N SER A 83 -15.82 29.24 -8.11
CA SER A 83 -14.79 30.25 -7.86
C SER A 83 -14.89 30.83 -6.45
N SER A 84 -16.10 31.20 -6.02
CA SER A 84 -16.40 31.70 -4.68
C SER A 84 -15.95 30.73 -3.58
N PHE A 85 -16.33 29.46 -3.66
CA PHE A 85 -15.95 28.46 -2.65
C PHE A 85 -14.43 28.26 -2.57
N TYR A 86 -13.75 28.02 -3.70
CA TYR A 86 -12.30 27.78 -3.68
C TYR A 86 -11.50 29.02 -3.24
N SER A 87 -12.03 30.24 -3.45
CA SER A 87 -11.42 31.48 -2.95
C SER A 87 -11.42 31.57 -1.41
N GLU A 88 -12.39 30.99 -0.70
CA GLU A 88 -12.46 30.98 0.79
C GLU A 88 -11.31 30.16 1.44
N PHE A 89 -10.68 29.30 0.64
CA PHE A 89 -9.51 28.49 1.02
C PHE A 89 -8.20 29.04 0.42
N GLY A 90 -8.24 30.22 -0.20
CA GLY A 90 -7.09 30.88 -0.83
C GLY A 90 -6.63 30.24 -2.15
N ILE A 91 -7.50 29.46 -2.80
CA ILE A 91 -7.12 28.62 -3.95
C ILE A 91 -7.47 29.34 -5.25
N SER A 92 -6.46 29.60 -6.07
CA SER A 92 -6.64 30.23 -7.38
C SER A 92 -7.34 29.30 -8.37
N LEU A 93 -7.99 29.87 -9.38
CA LEU A 93 -8.61 29.12 -10.47
C LEU A 93 -7.61 28.18 -11.17
N ASP A 94 -6.37 28.65 -11.36
CA ASP A 94 -5.23 27.89 -11.88
C ASP A 94 -4.83 26.70 -10.97
N ALA A 95 -4.83 26.88 -9.64
CA ALA A 95 -4.62 25.78 -8.70
C ALA A 95 -5.76 24.74 -8.76
N TYR A 96 -7.02 25.20 -8.90
CA TYR A 96 -8.17 24.33 -9.10
C TYR A 96 -8.12 23.57 -10.45
N SER A 97 -7.67 24.21 -11.53
CA SER A 97 -7.42 23.52 -12.80
C SER A 97 -6.32 22.46 -12.68
N ARG A 98 -5.27 22.70 -11.88
CA ARG A 98 -4.27 21.65 -11.53
C ARG A 98 -4.90 20.50 -10.75
N LEU A 99 -5.84 20.74 -9.84
CA LEU A 99 -6.58 19.67 -9.16
C LEU A 99 -7.38 18.82 -10.16
N GLN A 100 -8.14 19.47 -11.04
CA GLN A 100 -8.94 18.80 -12.07
C GLN A 100 -8.06 17.95 -12.99
N GLN A 101 -6.88 18.45 -13.39
CA GLN A 101 -5.89 17.68 -14.16
C GLN A 101 -5.33 16.50 -13.36
N ALA A 102 -5.02 16.68 -12.07
CA ALA A 102 -4.53 15.60 -11.22
C ALA A 102 -5.56 14.47 -11.05
N VAL A 103 -6.84 14.79 -10.84
CA VAL A 103 -7.91 13.77 -10.71
C VAL A 103 -8.55 13.37 -12.05
N TYR A 104 -8.00 13.83 -13.17
CA TYR A 104 -8.45 13.42 -14.50
C TYR A 104 -8.19 11.92 -14.72
N TRP A 105 -9.16 11.28 -15.36
CA TRP A 105 -9.07 9.89 -15.81
C TRP A 105 -9.86 9.73 -17.11
N PRO A 106 -9.29 9.12 -18.17
CA PRO A 106 -10.00 8.89 -19.43
C PRO A 106 -11.23 8.00 -19.27
N GLU A 107 -12.19 8.16 -20.17
CA GLU A 107 -13.35 7.29 -20.29
C GLU A 107 -13.37 6.61 -21.67
N PRO A 108 -14.11 5.48 -21.82
CA PRO A 108 -14.41 4.90 -23.13
C PRO A 108 -14.95 5.90 -24.15
N ASP A 109 -14.52 5.75 -25.40
CA ASP A 109 -14.97 6.57 -26.55
C ASP A 109 -16.43 6.31 -26.98
N ARG A 110 -17.06 5.30 -26.39
CA ARG A 110 -18.38 4.77 -26.74
C ARG A 110 -19.07 4.17 -25.51
N SER A 111 -20.40 4.13 -25.54
CA SER A 111 -21.19 3.44 -24.51
C SER A 111 -20.89 1.93 -24.48
N ILE A 112 -20.84 1.37 -23.27
CA ILE A 112 -20.66 -0.06 -23.05
C ILE A 112 -21.97 -0.77 -23.40
N THR A 113 -21.98 -1.56 -24.47
CA THR A 113 -23.16 -2.37 -24.86
C THR A 113 -23.00 -3.86 -24.56
N ASP A 114 -21.77 -4.34 -24.37
CA ASP A 114 -21.46 -5.72 -23.99
C ASP A 114 -20.18 -5.77 -23.13
N VAL A 115 -20.16 -6.67 -22.14
CA VAL A 115 -18.98 -7.00 -21.32
C VAL A 115 -17.84 -7.53 -22.20
N SER A 116 -18.13 -8.18 -23.33
CA SER A 116 -17.12 -8.70 -24.27
C SER A 116 -16.21 -7.61 -24.84
N MET A 117 -16.69 -6.37 -24.92
CA MET A 117 -15.93 -5.20 -25.38
C MET A 117 -14.87 -4.76 -24.38
N SER A 118 -15.01 -5.14 -23.11
CA SER A 118 -14.12 -4.69 -22.04
C SER A 118 -12.77 -5.41 -22.03
N THR A 119 -11.77 -4.77 -21.44
CA THR A 119 -10.38 -5.24 -21.42
C THR A 119 -10.23 -6.60 -20.72
N SER A 120 -9.79 -7.60 -21.48
CA SER A 120 -9.53 -8.98 -21.06
C SER A 120 -8.11 -9.13 -20.52
N PRO A 121 -7.90 -9.54 -19.26
CA PRO A 121 -6.59 -9.90 -18.74
C PRO A 121 -5.93 -11.08 -19.45
N ALA A 122 -6.71 -11.91 -20.17
CA ALA A 122 -6.21 -13.10 -20.86
C ALA A 122 -5.77 -12.84 -22.30
N HIS A 123 -6.16 -11.71 -22.89
CA HIS A 123 -5.76 -11.30 -24.25
C HIS A 123 -4.84 -10.07 -24.27
N THR A 124 -4.87 -9.27 -23.20
CA THR A 124 -3.90 -8.19 -22.96
C THR A 124 -2.50 -8.77 -22.79
N THR A 125 -1.52 -8.18 -23.46
CA THR A 125 -0.11 -8.59 -23.38
C THR A 125 0.78 -7.41 -22.98
N PHE A 126 2.03 -7.68 -22.61
CA PHE A 126 3.05 -6.65 -22.43
C PHE A 126 4.38 -7.06 -23.09
N ILE A 127 5.19 -6.07 -23.44
CA ILE A 127 6.50 -6.21 -24.08
C ILE A 127 7.51 -5.44 -23.24
N ILE A 128 8.62 -6.09 -22.85
CA ILE A 128 9.72 -5.41 -22.16
C ILE A 128 10.63 -4.77 -23.20
N GLU A 129 10.73 -3.44 -23.17
CA GLU A 129 11.43 -2.66 -24.19
C GLU A 129 12.96 -2.81 -24.05
N ASN A 130 13.64 -2.84 -25.19
CA ASN A 130 15.11 -2.79 -25.28
C ASN A 130 15.84 -3.89 -24.46
N LEU A 131 15.15 -4.99 -24.13
CA LEU A 131 15.49 -5.89 -23.02
C LEU A 131 16.94 -6.43 -23.11
N LYS A 132 17.81 -6.03 -22.19
CA LYS A 132 19.29 -6.19 -22.24
C LYS A 132 19.80 -7.53 -21.70
N GLU A 133 21.05 -7.89 -22.01
CA GLU A 133 21.66 -9.12 -21.48
C GLU A 133 21.72 -9.11 -19.95
N SER A 134 22.27 -8.04 -19.38
CA SER A 134 22.20 -7.64 -17.97
C SER A 134 21.86 -6.15 -17.86
N TYR A 135 21.67 -5.67 -16.63
CA TYR A 135 21.40 -4.27 -16.27
C TYR A 135 22.25 -3.86 -15.06
N GLN A 136 22.57 -2.58 -14.94
CA GLN A 136 23.16 -2.03 -13.71
C GLN A 136 22.09 -1.64 -12.69
N ILE A 137 22.45 -1.67 -11.41
CA ILE A 137 21.65 -1.07 -10.34
C ILE A 137 21.53 0.44 -10.60
N GLY A 138 20.31 0.96 -10.54
CA GLY A 138 19.95 2.34 -10.89
C GLY A 138 19.44 2.51 -12.32
N GLU A 139 19.50 1.49 -13.18
CA GLU A 139 18.88 1.57 -14.51
C GLU A 139 17.35 1.54 -14.46
N GLU A 140 16.73 2.04 -15.54
CA GLU A 140 15.28 1.99 -15.75
C GLU A 140 14.90 0.91 -16.76
N LEU A 141 13.82 0.20 -16.46
CA LEU A 141 13.20 -0.79 -17.32
C LEU A 141 11.83 -0.27 -17.78
N PHE A 142 11.66 -0.16 -19.10
CA PHE A 142 10.40 0.23 -19.72
C PHE A 142 9.65 -0.99 -20.25
N VAL A 143 8.33 -0.99 -20.08
CA VAL A 143 7.44 -2.08 -20.47
C VAL A 143 6.15 -1.50 -21.05
N THR A 144 5.85 -1.77 -22.31
CA THR A 144 4.58 -1.35 -22.92
C THR A 144 3.55 -2.47 -22.88
N VAL A 145 2.35 -2.14 -22.41
CA VAL A 145 1.17 -3.01 -22.30
C VAL A 145 0.24 -2.70 -23.47
N HIS A 146 -0.29 -3.72 -24.12
CA HIS A 146 -1.28 -3.60 -25.20
C HIS A 146 -2.61 -4.22 -24.75
N ALA A 147 -3.58 -3.37 -24.42
CA ALA A 147 -4.88 -3.81 -23.93
C ALA A 147 -5.75 -4.37 -25.05
N LYS A 148 -6.43 -5.48 -24.78
CA LYS A 148 -7.33 -6.16 -25.73
C LYS A 148 -8.62 -6.59 -25.07
N ASN A 149 -9.70 -6.66 -25.85
CA ASN A 149 -11.01 -7.11 -25.36
C ASN A 149 -11.15 -8.64 -25.28
N PHE A 150 -12.31 -9.14 -24.83
CA PHE A 150 -12.59 -10.59 -24.78
C PHE A 150 -12.74 -11.24 -26.16
N GLU A 151 -12.81 -10.46 -27.24
CA GLU A 151 -12.72 -10.96 -28.63
C GLU A 151 -11.28 -10.95 -29.18
N ASN A 152 -10.26 -10.62 -28.37
CA ASN A 152 -8.85 -10.48 -28.77
C ASN A 152 -8.59 -9.37 -29.80
N LYS A 153 -9.50 -8.39 -29.89
CA LYS A 153 -9.31 -7.13 -30.64
C LYS A 153 -8.59 -6.11 -29.76
N SER A 154 -7.67 -5.33 -30.33
CA SER A 154 -6.98 -4.25 -29.62
C SER A 154 -7.95 -3.15 -29.22
N LYS A 155 -7.70 -2.54 -28.05
CA LYS A 155 -8.36 -1.30 -27.62
C LYS A 155 -7.90 -0.12 -28.48
N SER A 156 -8.77 0.88 -28.67
CA SER A 156 -8.47 2.14 -29.37
C SER A 156 -8.36 3.35 -28.43
N TYR A 157 -8.65 3.15 -27.14
CA TYR A 157 -8.73 4.19 -26.12
C TYR A 157 -8.20 3.68 -24.77
N GLY A 158 -7.78 4.62 -23.92
CA GLY A 158 -7.23 4.37 -22.59
C GLY A 158 -8.27 4.14 -21.47
N GLY A 159 -7.91 4.51 -20.24
CA GLY A 159 -8.77 4.51 -19.06
C GLY A 159 -8.75 3.22 -18.23
N ASP A 160 -8.06 2.17 -18.64
CA ASP A 160 -7.89 0.95 -17.84
C ASP A 160 -7.01 1.22 -16.62
N PHE A 161 -7.43 0.76 -15.45
CA PHE A 161 -6.63 0.85 -14.23
C PHE A 161 -5.75 -0.38 -14.08
N PHE A 162 -4.52 -0.27 -14.59
CA PHE A 162 -3.44 -1.23 -14.35
C PHE A 162 -2.63 -0.88 -13.09
N GLN A 163 -2.15 -1.92 -12.41
CA GLN A 163 -1.02 -1.84 -11.49
C GLN A 163 0.09 -2.76 -12.02
N ALA A 164 1.34 -2.39 -11.76
CA ALA A 164 2.48 -3.18 -12.19
C ALA A 164 3.54 -3.24 -11.08
N LYS A 165 4.33 -4.31 -11.08
CA LYS A 165 5.50 -4.43 -10.20
C LYS A 165 6.64 -5.18 -10.88
N LEU A 166 7.85 -4.75 -10.55
CA LEU A 166 9.07 -5.50 -10.75
C LEU A 166 9.47 -6.09 -9.39
N PHE A 167 9.89 -7.35 -9.36
CA PHE A 167 10.08 -8.09 -8.12
C PHE A 167 11.04 -9.28 -8.31
N TRP A 168 11.46 -9.88 -7.20
CA TRP A 168 12.21 -11.11 -7.16
C TRP A 168 11.58 -12.06 -6.14
N SER A 169 11.22 -13.27 -6.57
CA SER A 169 10.54 -14.27 -5.74
C SER A 169 11.36 -14.75 -4.55
N VAL A 170 12.68 -14.95 -4.74
CA VAL A 170 13.58 -15.56 -3.75
C VAL A 170 13.87 -14.64 -2.56
N THR A 171 14.23 -13.38 -2.83
CA THR A 171 14.50 -12.38 -1.78
C THR A 171 13.26 -11.62 -1.33
N LYS A 172 12.17 -11.72 -2.09
CA LYS A 172 10.90 -10.96 -1.93
C LYS A 172 11.00 -9.47 -2.12
N ALA A 173 12.11 -8.99 -2.66
CA ALA A 173 12.28 -7.61 -3.06
C ALA A 173 11.24 -7.25 -4.14
N SER A 174 10.69 -6.03 -4.08
CA SER A 174 9.77 -5.52 -5.10
C SER A 174 9.77 -4.01 -5.16
N VAL A 175 9.41 -3.48 -6.33
CA VAL A 175 9.16 -2.07 -6.61
C VAL A 175 7.90 -1.92 -7.44
N PHE A 176 7.12 -0.88 -7.15
CA PHE A 176 5.96 -0.48 -7.94
C PHE A 176 6.39 0.06 -9.32
N GLY A 177 5.64 -0.30 -10.37
CA GLY A 177 5.81 0.26 -11.70
C GLY A 177 4.94 1.49 -11.90
N GLU A 178 5.55 2.60 -12.31
CA GLU A 178 4.82 3.80 -12.70
C GLU A 178 4.12 3.57 -14.04
N VAL A 179 2.79 3.49 -14.01
CA VAL A 179 1.94 3.24 -15.20
C VAL A 179 1.46 4.57 -15.78
N VAL A 180 1.69 4.77 -17.08
CA VAL A 180 1.23 5.91 -17.87
C VAL A 180 0.33 5.42 -19.01
N ASP A 181 -0.88 5.97 -19.08
CA ASP A 181 -1.83 5.71 -20.16
C ASP A 181 -1.45 6.50 -21.43
N LEU A 182 -1.33 5.82 -22.57
CA LEU A 182 -1.00 6.42 -23.86
C LEU A 182 -2.26 6.82 -24.66
N LEU A 183 -3.44 6.72 -24.03
CA LEU A 183 -4.77 7.10 -24.52
C LEU A 183 -5.27 6.36 -25.76
N ASN A 184 -4.50 5.40 -26.28
CA ASN A 184 -4.74 4.67 -27.52
C ASN A 184 -4.98 3.16 -27.34
N GLY A 185 -5.24 2.72 -26.10
CA GLY A 185 -5.33 1.30 -25.73
C GLY A 185 -3.99 0.64 -25.38
N SER A 186 -2.90 1.39 -25.34
CA SER A 186 -1.61 0.94 -24.79
C SER A 186 -1.17 1.79 -23.60
N TYR A 187 -0.32 1.22 -22.74
CA TYR A 187 0.13 1.83 -21.49
C TYR A 187 1.63 1.59 -21.34
N SER A 188 2.41 2.64 -21.06
CA SER A 188 3.82 2.50 -20.72
C SER A 188 3.99 2.29 -19.22
N VAL A 189 4.95 1.45 -18.82
CA VAL A 189 5.26 1.16 -17.42
C VAL A 189 6.76 1.30 -17.20
N ARG A 190 7.14 2.12 -16.22
CA ARG A 190 8.52 2.41 -15.85
C ARG A 190 8.87 1.79 -14.49
N PHE A 191 9.96 1.03 -14.44
CA PHE A 191 10.53 0.46 -13.21
C PHE A 191 11.97 0.92 -13.00
N LEU A 192 12.32 1.29 -11.77
CA LEU A 192 13.71 1.47 -11.35
C LEU A 192 14.29 0.13 -10.86
N LEU A 193 15.44 -0.31 -11.36
CA LEU A 193 16.12 -1.55 -10.98
C LEU A 193 17.08 -1.29 -9.79
N PRO A 194 16.88 -1.86 -8.57
CA PRO A 194 17.65 -1.46 -7.38
C PRO A 194 18.54 -2.53 -6.75
N TRP A 195 18.47 -3.77 -7.21
CA TRP A 195 19.09 -4.93 -6.58
C TRP A 195 19.84 -5.74 -7.66
N ASP A 196 20.92 -6.38 -7.26
CA ASP A 196 21.60 -7.40 -8.04
C ASP A 196 20.81 -8.72 -8.02
N GLY A 197 21.01 -9.57 -9.03
CA GLY A 197 20.31 -10.85 -9.16
C GLY A 197 19.14 -10.80 -10.13
N GLU A 198 18.07 -11.53 -9.83
CA GLU A 198 16.95 -11.69 -10.76
C GLU A 198 15.89 -10.60 -10.60
N ALA A 199 15.29 -10.17 -11.71
CA ALA A 199 14.19 -9.21 -11.70
C ALA A 199 13.12 -9.62 -12.72
N GLN A 200 11.88 -9.67 -12.24
CA GLN A 200 10.74 -10.28 -12.91
C GLN A 200 9.61 -9.23 -13.00
N VAL A 201 8.90 -9.16 -14.13
CA VAL A 201 7.82 -8.17 -14.35
C VAL A 201 6.45 -8.83 -14.23
N ALA A 202 5.56 -8.21 -13.45
CA ALA A 202 4.14 -8.54 -13.43
C ALA A 202 3.29 -7.28 -13.66
N VAL A 203 2.37 -7.36 -14.64
CA VAL A 203 1.35 -6.35 -14.91
C VAL A 203 -0.02 -6.95 -14.59
N ARG A 204 -0.89 -6.17 -13.94
CA ARG A 204 -2.20 -6.61 -13.46
C ARG A 204 -3.27 -5.58 -13.82
N LEU A 205 -4.29 -5.99 -14.57
CA LEU A 205 -5.53 -5.23 -14.67
C LEU A 205 -6.26 -5.27 -13.32
N ILE A 206 -6.59 -4.11 -12.76
CA ILE A 206 -7.40 -3.99 -11.54
C ILE A 206 -8.86 -3.73 -11.93
N HIS A 207 -9.08 -2.77 -12.83
CA HIS A 207 -10.37 -2.48 -13.44
C HIS A 207 -10.15 -2.13 -14.92
N SER A 208 -10.99 -2.64 -15.81
CA SER A 208 -11.06 -2.15 -17.19
C SER A 208 -11.59 -0.72 -17.24
N SER A 209 -11.36 0.02 -18.32
CA SER A 209 -11.89 1.39 -18.51
C SER A 209 -13.42 1.46 -18.39
N GLU A 210 -14.08 0.36 -18.76
CA GLU A 210 -15.52 0.13 -18.70
C GLU A 210 -15.97 -0.04 -17.24
N ALA A 211 -15.24 -0.84 -16.46
CA ALA A 211 -15.42 -0.95 -15.01
C ALA A 211 -15.12 0.38 -14.30
N VAL A 212 -14.12 1.15 -14.74
CA VAL A 212 -13.83 2.50 -14.22
C VAL A 212 -14.96 3.49 -14.52
N GLN A 213 -15.55 3.45 -15.73
CA GLN A 213 -16.71 4.28 -16.06
C GLN A 213 -17.92 3.95 -15.17
N VAL A 214 -18.19 2.66 -14.92
CA VAL A 214 -19.22 2.20 -13.98
C VAL A 214 -18.94 2.69 -12.55
N LEU A 215 -17.70 2.55 -12.06
CA LEU A 215 -17.27 3.04 -10.75
C LEU A 215 -17.45 4.55 -10.63
N LYS A 216 -16.98 5.33 -11.62
CA LYS A 216 -17.08 6.79 -11.68
C LYS A 216 -18.54 7.24 -11.69
N ARG A 217 -19.35 6.73 -12.63
CA ARG A 217 -20.80 7.01 -12.73
C ARG A 217 -21.48 6.79 -11.40
N HIS A 218 -21.29 5.61 -10.79
CA HIS A 218 -21.91 5.35 -9.50
C HIS A 218 -21.39 6.30 -8.42
N ARG A 219 -20.07 6.49 -8.24
CA ARG A 219 -19.49 7.40 -7.22
C ARG A 219 -20.16 8.77 -7.23
N ASP A 220 -20.44 9.28 -8.43
CA ASP A 220 -20.98 10.62 -8.68
C ASP A 220 -22.53 10.67 -8.71
N THR A 221 -23.25 9.54 -8.54
CA THR A 221 -24.73 9.51 -8.44
C THR A 221 -25.28 8.90 -7.14
N ASP A 222 -24.53 8.01 -6.49
CA ASP A 222 -25.04 7.14 -5.42
C ASP A 222 -24.18 7.27 -4.14
N SER A 223 -24.16 8.47 -3.55
CA SER A 223 -23.46 8.73 -2.27
C SER A 223 -24.03 7.89 -1.11
N ASP A 224 -25.32 7.57 -1.17
CA ASP A 224 -26.05 6.77 -0.17
C ASP A 224 -25.85 5.25 -0.29
N ARG A 225 -24.98 4.77 -1.19
CA ARG A 225 -24.74 3.33 -1.34
C ARG A 225 -24.23 2.68 -0.05
N VAL A 226 -23.53 3.46 0.78
CA VAL A 226 -23.19 3.12 2.15
C VAL A 226 -24.12 3.94 3.02
N TYR A 227 -25.05 3.26 3.69
CA TYR A 227 -25.93 3.92 4.65
C TYR A 227 -25.49 3.63 6.08
N PHE A 228 -25.86 4.53 6.97
CA PHE A 228 -25.48 4.50 8.38
C PHE A 228 -26.73 4.46 9.26
N ASN A 229 -26.55 4.07 10.52
CA ASN A 229 -27.63 4.04 11.52
C ASN A 229 -27.35 5.07 12.60
N GLY A 230 -28.24 6.03 12.77
CA GLY A 230 -28.29 6.91 13.92
C GLY A 230 -29.20 6.31 14.99
N TYR A 231 -28.70 6.16 16.21
CA TYR A 231 -29.45 5.63 17.36
C TYR A 231 -29.86 6.78 18.28
N TYR A 232 -31.17 6.96 18.42
CA TYR A 232 -31.78 7.99 19.23
C TYR A 232 -32.27 7.36 20.53
N GLU A 233 -31.93 7.95 21.68
CA GLU A 233 -32.36 7.45 22.99
C GLU A 233 -32.83 8.61 23.88
N GLY A 234 -34.00 8.46 24.52
CA GLY A 234 -34.59 9.53 25.33
C GLY A 234 -35.72 9.08 26.25
N PRO A 235 -36.28 9.97 27.07
CA PRO A 235 -37.41 9.66 27.93
C PRO A 235 -38.69 9.46 27.11
N GLY A 236 -39.49 8.47 27.50
CA GLY A 236 -40.82 8.20 26.99
C GLY A 236 -41.91 8.30 28.05
N PRO A 237 -43.16 7.96 27.69
CA PRO A 237 -44.26 7.83 28.63
C PRO A 237 -43.88 6.94 29.83
N ASN A 238 -44.41 7.29 31.01
CA ASN A 238 -44.23 6.53 32.26
C ASN A 238 -42.76 6.22 32.63
N LYS A 239 -41.84 7.17 32.36
CA LYS A 239 -40.38 7.05 32.61
C LYS A 239 -39.69 5.90 31.85
N THR A 240 -40.31 5.35 30.81
CA THR A 240 -39.65 4.38 29.92
C THR A 240 -38.52 5.04 29.13
N ARG A 241 -37.52 4.25 28.68
CA ARG A 241 -36.44 4.73 27.81
C ARG A 241 -36.77 4.37 26.37
N LEU A 242 -37.24 5.34 25.58
CA LEU A 242 -37.46 5.16 24.15
C LEU A 242 -36.11 5.01 23.44
N ARG A 243 -36.12 4.17 22.40
CA ARG A 243 -34.98 3.94 21.51
C ARG A 243 -35.49 3.83 20.08
N GLU A 244 -35.00 4.71 19.21
CA GLU A 244 -35.29 4.69 17.78
C GLU A 244 -33.99 4.53 16.98
N THR A 245 -34.04 3.87 15.82
CA THR A 245 -32.87 3.74 14.93
C THR A 245 -33.27 4.22 13.54
N MET A 246 -32.61 5.28 13.06
CA MET A 246 -32.93 5.94 11.80
C MET A 246 -31.77 5.87 10.81
N THR A 247 -32.09 5.80 9.53
CA THR A 247 -31.08 5.80 8.46
C THR A 247 -30.43 7.18 8.33
N CYS A 248 -29.10 7.21 8.30
CA CYS A 248 -28.26 8.37 8.00
C CYS A 248 -27.45 8.16 6.71
N ASN A 249 -26.91 9.25 6.17
CA ASN A 249 -26.45 9.38 4.78
C ASN A 249 -27.61 9.12 3.80
N VAL A 250 -28.61 10.02 3.84
CA VAL A 250 -29.68 10.08 2.85
C VAL A 250 -29.13 10.69 1.55
N LYS A 251 -29.62 10.22 0.40
CA LYS A 251 -29.05 10.50 -0.92
C LYS A 251 -28.98 11.99 -1.25
N TRP A 252 -27.89 12.38 -1.90
CA TRP A 252 -27.73 13.67 -2.57
C TRP A 252 -28.08 13.50 -4.05
N ASP A 253 -28.84 14.44 -4.61
CA ASP A 253 -28.99 14.65 -6.04
C ASP A 253 -28.15 15.84 -6.52
N LYS A 254 -28.08 16.04 -7.84
CA LYS A 254 -27.20 17.04 -8.45
C LYS A 254 -27.63 18.51 -8.22
N ASN A 255 -28.84 18.75 -7.73
CA ASN A 255 -29.35 20.09 -7.41
C ASN A 255 -29.61 20.27 -5.90
N GLY A 256 -29.31 19.27 -5.07
CA GLY A 256 -29.61 19.28 -3.64
C GLY A 256 -31.11 19.25 -3.28
N LEU A 257 -32.00 18.89 -4.23
CA LEU A 257 -33.45 18.91 -4.05
C LEU A 257 -34.20 17.75 -4.77
N GLU A 258 -33.79 16.50 -4.57
CA GLU A 258 -34.71 15.37 -4.80
C GLU A 258 -35.84 15.44 -3.75
N ARG A 259 -37.09 15.44 -4.23
CA ARG A 259 -38.27 15.93 -3.48
C ARG A 259 -38.72 15.00 -2.34
N MET A 260 -38.00 15.00 -1.22
CA MET A 260 -38.46 14.47 0.08
C MET A 260 -38.72 15.59 1.10
N GLY A 261 -39.48 16.62 0.71
CA GLY A 261 -40.12 17.57 1.64
C GLY A 261 -39.17 18.42 2.49
N THR A 262 -38.85 19.62 1.99
CA THR A 262 -38.25 20.70 2.79
C THR A 262 -39.04 20.91 4.09
N GLY A 263 -38.40 20.67 5.23
CA GLY A 263 -38.98 20.86 6.56
C GLY A 263 -39.12 19.58 7.39
N ASP A 264 -39.54 18.44 6.82
CA ASP A 264 -40.09 17.34 7.65
C ASP A 264 -39.45 15.95 7.55
N CYS A 265 -38.70 15.60 6.51
CA CYS A 265 -38.16 14.23 6.39
C CYS A 265 -37.11 13.86 7.45
N CYS A 266 -36.41 14.86 7.97
CA CYS A 266 -35.01 14.69 8.34
C CYS A 266 -34.57 15.48 9.57
N CYS A 267 -33.45 15.05 10.12
CA CYS A 267 -32.62 15.75 11.10
C CYS A 267 -31.29 16.11 10.45
N GLU A 268 -30.86 17.36 10.62
CA GLU A 268 -29.58 17.88 10.14
C GLU A 268 -28.67 18.17 11.33
N TYR A 269 -27.39 17.81 11.19
CA TYR A 269 -26.35 18.02 12.19
C TYR A 269 -25.22 18.78 11.52
N ASN A 270 -25.19 20.09 11.74
CA ASN A 270 -24.17 20.98 11.20
C ASN A 270 -23.06 21.15 12.24
N ASP A 271 -21.82 20.76 11.90
CA ASP A 271 -20.67 21.08 12.74
C ASP A 271 -20.36 22.59 12.62
N PRO A 272 -20.24 23.35 13.73
CA PRO A 272 -20.17 24.81 13.66
C PRO A 272 -18.84 25.36 13.13
N ARG A 273 -17.78 24.54 13.10
CA ARG A 273 -16.44 24.94 12.61
C ARG A 273 -16.21 24.53 11.17
N THR A 274 -16.52 23.28 10.84
CA THR A 274 -16.40 22.75 9.47
C THR A 274 -17.62 23.06 8.61
N GLN A 275 -18.73 23.55 9.16
CA GLN A 275 -19.99 23.77 8.43
C GLN A 275 -20.50 22.52 7.69
N GLU A 276 -20.02 21.32 8.04
CA GLU A 276 -20.39 20.09 7.35
C GLU A 276 -21.70 19.52 7.91
N THR A 277 -22.67 19.34 7.01
CA THR A 277 -24.02 18.84 7.33
C THR A 277 -24.09 17.32 7.23
N TRP A 278 -24.25 16.65 8.37
CA TRP A 278 -24.67 15.24 8.40
C TRP A 278 -26.19 15.13 8.45
N ARG A 279 -26.77 14.18 7.68
CA ARG A 279 -28.23 14.02 7.56
C ARG A 279 -28.70 12.62 7.96
N CYS A 280 -29.76 12.59 8.76
CA CYS A 280 -30.51 11.38 9.13
C CYS A 280 -32.00 11.56 8.89
N LYS A 281 -32.75 10.46 8.69
CA LYS A 281 -34.22 10.50 8.77
C LYS A 281 -34.67 10.90 10.18
N ARG A 282 -35.76 11.66 10.27
CA ARG A 282 -36.32 12.10 11.55
C ARG A 282 -36.95 10.92 12.32
N PRO A 283 -36.71 10.77 13.64
CA PRO A 283 -37.44 9.80 14.45
C PRO A 283 -38.93 10.15 14.57
N LYS A 284 -39.77 9.20 14.96
CA LYS A 284 -41.22 9.43 15.10
C LYS A 284 -41.61 10.02 16.46
N SER A 285 -40.86 9.70 17.51
CA SER A 285 -41.21 10.02 18.90
C SER A 285 -40.11 10.77 19.64
N LEU A 286 -38.86 10.73 19.15
CA LEU A 286 -37.71 11.41 19.73
C LEU A 286 -37.26 12.63 18.90
N PRO A 287 -36.83 13.74 19.55
CA PRO A 287 -36.31 14.91 18.84
C PRO A 287 -34.95 14.62 18.20
N CYS A 288 -34.55 15.43 17.22
CA CYS A 288 -33.25 15.29 16.55
C CYS A 288 -32.06 15.37 17.52
N SER A 289 -32.16 16.16 18.59
CA SER A 289 -31.14 16.25 19.65
C SER A 289 -30.94 14.97 20.47
N ALA A 290 -31.83 13.97 20.35
CA ALA A 290 -31.71 12.70 21.07
C ALA A 290 -30.76 11.68 20.39
N LEU A 291 -30.04 12.05 19.32
CA LEU A 291 -29.07 11.18 18.65
C LEU A 291 -27.84 10.93 19.55
N VAL A 292 -27.68 9.71 20.04
CA VAL A 292 -26.58 9.34 20.96
C VAL A 292 -25.45 8.57 20.26
N TYR A 293 -25.77 7.74 19.26
CA TYR A 293 -24.77 6.88 18.60
C TYR A 293 -24.91 6.83 17.07
N HIS A 294 -23.81 6.50 16.40
CA HIS A 294 -23.71 6.21 14.97
C HIS A 294 -23.11 4.82 14.75
N SER A 295 -23.54 4.12 13.71
CA SER A 295 -22.82 2.97 13.13
C SER A 295 -22.91 2.95 11.61
N MET A 296 -22.03 2.20 10.97
CA MET A 296 -22.33 1.66 9.64
C MET A 296 -23.64 0.85 9.69
N GLY A 297 -24.53 1.07 8.72
CA GLY A 297 -25.80 0.35 8.59
C GLY A 297 -25.69 -0.77 7.55
N GLY A 298 -25.17 -0.46 6.36
CA GLY A 298 -24.88 -1.48 5.35
C GLY A 298 -24.66 -0.90 3.96
N TYR A 299 -24.72 -1.82 2.98
CA TYR A 299 -24.46 -1.55 1.57
C TYR A 299 -25.75 -1.65 0.73
N ARG A 300 -25.89 -0.80 -0.29
CA ARG A 300 -26.93 -0.85 -1.33
C ARG A 300 -26.25 -1.12 -2.67
N ASN A 301 -26.25 -2.37 -3.12
CA ASN A 301 -25.75 -2.71 -4.44
C ASN A 301 -26.78 -2.30 -5.51
N ARG A 302 -26.39 -1.38 -6.41
CA ARG A 302 -27.22 -0.87 -7.51
C ARG A 302 -26.68 -1.20 -8.91
N LEU A 303 -25.62 -2.03 -8.99
CA LEU A 303 -25.08 -2.50 -10.27
C LEU A 303 -26.15 -3.30 -11.03
N THR A 304 -26.19 -3.21 -12.37
CA THR A 304 -26.95 -4.14 -13.22
C THR A 304 -26.31 -5.55 -13.21
N SER A 305 -26.79 -6.50 -14.02
CA SER A 305 -26.17 -7.83 -14.11
C SER A 305 -24.83 -7.77 -14.84
N GLU A 306 -24.77 -6.96 -15.90
CA GLU A 306 -23.63 -6.71 -16.78
C GLU A 306 -22.54 -5.95 -16.02
N GLU A 307 -22.93 -4.94 -15.25
CA GLU A 307 -22.01 -4.17 -14.40
C GLU A 307 -21.44 -5.01 -13.26
N LYS A 308 -22.18 -5.98 -12.72
CA LYS A 308 -21.61 -6.97 -11.77
C LYS A 308 -20.52 -7.81 -12.42
N MET A 309 -20.62 -8.13 -13.72
CA MET A 309 -19.58 -8.87 -14.45
C MET A 309 -18.33 -8.00 -14.72
N LEU A 310 -18.49 -6.68 -14.90
CA LEU A 310 -17.38 -5.73 -15.04
C LEU A 310 -16.63 -5.48 -13.71
N ILE A 311 -17.35 -5.42 -12.58
CA ILE A 311 -16.76 -5.12 -11.26
C ILE A 311 -16.26 -6.39 -10.53
N THR A 312 -16.90 -7.54 -10.71
CA THR A 312 -16.57 -8.75 -9.94
C THR A 312 -15.55 -9.62 -10.66
N CYS A 313 -14.35 -9.80 -10.08
CA CYS A 313 -13.43 -10.84 -10.53
C CYS A 313 -14.00 -12.25 -10.27
N HIS A 314 -14.77 -12.76 -11.22
CA HIS A 314 -15.11 -14.18 -11.34
C HIS A 314 -14.64 -14.69 -12.71
N PHE A 315 -13.86 -15.77 -12.69
CA PHE A 315 -13.81 -16.67 -13.84
C PHE A 315 -15.25 -17.06 -14.21
N ALA A 316 -15.59 -17.06 -15.49
CA ALA A 316 -16.93 -17.43 -15.93
C ALA A 316 -17.27 -18.82 -15.36
N THR A 317 -18.40 -18.94 -14.65
CA THR A 317 -18.77 -20.16 -13.89
C THR A 317 -18.87 -21.39 -14.80
N GLN A 318 -19.23 -21.18 -16.07
CA GLN A 318 -19.20 -22.20 -17.13
C GLN A 318 -17.81 -22.82 -17.33
N THR A 319 -16.72 -22.06 -17.17
CA THR A 319 -15.34 -22.54 -17.28
C THR A 319 -14.98 -23.49 -16.14
N THR A 320 -15.46 -23.20 -14.92
CA THR A 320 -15.20 -24.01 -13.72
C THR A 320 -15.82 -25.41 -13.86
N THR A 321 -17.12 -25.48 -14.16
CA THR A 321 -17.81 -26.77 -14.37
C THR A 321 -17.18 -27.57 -15.51
N LYS A 322 -16.88 -26.92 -16.65
CA LYS A 322 -16.31 -27.57 -17.84
C LYS A 322 -14.94 -28.23 -17.62
N CYS A 323 -14.16 -27.75 -16.65
CA CYS A 323 -12.84 -28.30 -16.33
C CYS A 323 -12.87 -29.31 -15.17
N LEU A 324 -13.84 -29.21 -14.27
CA LEU A 324 -14.05 -30.22 -13.22
C LEU A 324 -14.83 -31.44 -13.73
N LYS A 325 -15.49 -31.32 -14.88
CA LYS A 325 -16.25 -32.40 -15.51
C LYS A 325 -15.42 -33.68 -15.64
N ASP A 326 -16.04 -34.81 -15.33
CA ASP A 326 -15.46 -36.16 -15.41
C ASP A 326 -14.22 -36.31 -14.51
N LYS A 327 -14.29 -35.88 -13.23
CA LYS A 327 -13.17 -35.92 -12.27
C LYS A 327 -13.56 -36.27 -10.83
N HIS A 328 -12.71 -37.10 -10.22
CA HIS A 328 -12.80 -37.56 -8.83
C HIS A 328 -11.66 -36.94 -8.02
N ILE A 329 -11.97 -36.09 -7.04
CA ILE A 329 -10.98 -35.28 -6.31
C ILE A 329 -10.99 -35.61 -4.82
N TYR A 330 -9.90 -36.23 -4.37
CA TYR A 330 -9.66 -36.61 -2.97
C TYR A 330 -8.78 -35.57 -2.29
N MET A 331 -9.32 -34.89 -1.28
CA MET A 331 -8.68 -33.78 -0.59
C MET A 331 -8.37 -34.15 0.86
N MET A 332 -7.10 -34.06 1.25
CA MET A 332 -6.61 -34.48 2.56
C MET A 332 -5.73 -33.40 3.17
N GLY A 333 -6.07 -32.95 4.38
CA GLY A 333 -5.23 -32.00 5.09
C GLY A 333 -5.93 -31.23 6.21
N ASP A 334 -5.41 -30.04 6.51
CA ASP A 334 -5.96 -29.15 7.53
C ASP A 334 -7.21 -28.36 7.07
N SER A 335 -7.66 -27.45 7.92
CA SER A 335 -8.82 -26.58 7.70
C SER A 335 -8.71 -25.62 6.50
N THR A 336 -7.53 -25.43 5.91
CA THR A 336 -7.35 -24.67 4.66
C THR A 336 -7.69 -25.51 3.43
N THR A 337 -7.47 -26.83 3.45
CA THR A 337 -7.97 -27.72 2.39
C THR A 337 -9.50 -27.86 2.46
N ARG A 338 -10.07 -27.81 3.68
CA ARG A 338 -11.53 -27.79 3.90
C ARG A 338 -12.21 -26.61 3.20
N GLN A 339 -11.55 -25.45 3.16
CA GLN A 339 -12.05 -24.24 2.48
C GLN A 339 -12.10 -24.40 0.95
N TRP A 340 -11.30 -25.29 0.36
CA TRP A 340 -11.34 -25.58 -1.08
C TRP A 340 -12.62 -26.35 -1.41
N PHE A 341 -12.93 -27.40 -0.63
CA PHE A 341 -14.18 -28.14 -0.73
C PHE A 341 -15.39 -27.21 -0.57
N GLU A 342 -15.41 -26.37 0.47
CA GLU A 342 -16.47 -25.36 0.69
C GLU A 342 -16.59 -24.33 -0.44
N PHE A 343 -15.50 -24.04 -1.17
CA PHE A 343 -15.53 -23.17 -2.34
C PHE A 343 -16.14 -23.87 -3.56
N PHE A 344 -15.68 -25.07 -3.90
CA PHE A 344 -16.20 -25.80 -5.06
C PHE A 344 -17.72 -26.00 -5.01
N VAL A 345 -18.25 -26.40 -3.85
CA VAL A 345 -19.69 -26.58 -3.59
C VAL A 345 -20.50 -25.27 -3.78
N LYS A 346 -19.85 -24.10 -3.70
CA LYS A 346 -20.48 -22.79 -3.96
C LYS A 346 -20.26 -22.28 -5.39
N ALA A 347 -19.22 -22.76 -6.07
CA ALA A 347 -18.79 -22.27 -7.39
C ALA A 347 -19.33 -23.10 -8.57
N VAL A 348 -19.68 -24.35 -8.35
CA VAL A 348 -20.22 -25.26 -9.38
C VAL A 348 -21.73 -25.45 -9.14
N PRO A 349 -22.63 -24.96 -10.01
CA PRO A 349 -24.07 -24.86 -9.72
C PRO A 349 -24.78 -26.16 -9.33
N ASN A 350 -24.36 -27.30 -9.91
CA ASN A 350 -25.05 -28.58 -9.74
C ASN A 350 -24.32 -29.54 -8.75
N LEU A 351 -23.21 -29.09 -8.15
CA LEU A 351 -22.37 -29.86 -7.21
C LEU A 351 -22.92 -29.79 -5.78
N LYS A 352 -23.67 -30.82 -5.38
CA LYS A 352 -24.40 -30.83 -4.10
C LYS A 352 -23.64 -31.61 -3.03
N GLN A 353 -23.42 -30.99 -1.88
CA GLN A 353 -22.88 -31.67 -0.70
C GLN A 353 -23.90 -32.67 -0.12
N MET A 354 -23.44 -33.89 0.16
CA MET A 354 -24.24 -34.93 0.81
C MET A 354 -24.32 -34.70 2.32
N ASN A 355 -25.50 -34.87 2.91
CA ASN A 355 -25.65 -34.85 4.37
C ASN A 355 -25.26 -36.21 4.96
N LEU A 356 -24.06 -36.28 5.54
CA LEU A 356 -23.51 -37.47 6.20
C LEU A 356 -23.71 -37.47 7.73
N HIS A 357 -24.51 -36.54 8.27
CA HIS A 357 -24.81 -36.41 9.71
C HIS A 357 -23.58 -36.28 10.65
N VAL A 358 -22.42 -35.87 10.11
CA VAL A 358 -21.16 -35.73 10.87
C VAL A 358 -21.26 -34.63 11.92
N GLN A 359 -21.01 -34.97 13.19
CA GLN A 359 -21.17 -34.07 14.34
C GLN A 359 -19.98 -33.10 14.55
N TYR A 360 -18.88 -33.26 13.82
CA TYR A 360 -17.61 -32.54 14.04
C TYR A 360 -17.05 -31.93 12.74
N GLN A 361 -16.22 -30.88 12.87
CA GLN A 361 -15.65 -30.15 11.72
C GLN A 361 -14.52 -30.90 10.97
N SER A 362 -14.27 -32.17 11.32
CA SER A 362 -13.20 -33.04 10.81
C SER A 362 -13.54 -33.78 9.51
N GLY A 363 -14.82 -33.83 9.12
CA GLY A 363 -15.28 -34.63 7.98
C GLY A 363 -15.47 -36.11 8.36
N PRO A 364 -15.68 -37.01 7.36
CA PRO A 364 -15.59 -36.76 5.93
C PRO A 364 -16.69 -35.84 5.40
N LEU A 365 -16.41 -35.13 4.30
CA LEU A 365 -17.38 -34.35 3.53
C LEU A 365 -17.36 -34.85 2.07
N ILE A 366 -18.54 -35.08 1.49
CA ILE A 366 -18.70 -35.52 0.10
C ILE A 366 -19.61 -34.56 -0.65
N ALA A 367 -19.27 -34.23 -1.89
CA ALA A 367 -20.15 -33.51 -2.81
C ALA A 367 -20.12 -34.13 -4.21
N VAL A 368 -21.28 -34.17 -4.88
CA VAL A 368 -21.43 -34.82 -6.19
C VAL A 368 -22.22 -33.93 -7.15
N ASP A 369 -21.73 -33.80 -8.38
CA ASP A 369 -22.47 -33.34 -9.55
C ASP A 369 -22.64 -34.55 -10.48
N VAL A 370 -23.88 -35.05 -10.59
CA VAL A 370 -24.19 -36.27 -11.36
C VAL A 370 -24.24 -35.99 -12.87
N GLU A 371 -24.58 -34.77 -13.28
CA GLU A 371 -24.68 -34.38 -14.69
C GLU A 371 -23.30 -34.17 -15.30
N ASN A 372 -22.39 -33.57 -14.53
CA ASN A 372 -21.00 -33.32 -14.94
C ASN A 372 -20.01 -34.38 -14.45
N ASN A 373 -20.49 -35.46 -13.81
CA ASN A 373 -19.64 -36.55 -13.32
C ASN A 373 -18.46 -36.03 -12.45
N ILE A 374 -18.78 -35.20 -11.47
CA ILE A 374 -17.81 -34.57 -10.55
C ILE A 374 -18.01 -35.16 -9.17
N TYR A 375 -16.96 -35.75 -8.59
CA TYR A 375 -16.95 -36.27 -7.23
C TYR A 375 -15.89 -35.56 -6.40
N LEU A 376 -16.29 -34.94 -5.29
CA LEU A 376 -15.37 -34.39 -4.30
C LEU A 376 -15.48 -35.14 -2.98
N HIS A 377 -14.33 -35.50 -2.40
CA HIS A 377 -14.21 -35.99 -1.03
C HIS A 377 -13.18 -35.15 -0.27
N TRP A 378 -13.52 -34.65 0.92
CA TRP A 378 -12.56 -34.03 1.84
C TRP A 378 -12.56 -34.70 3.21
N ARG A 379 -11.37 -34.91 3.78
CA ARG A 379 -11.17 -35.44 5.14
C ARG A 379 -9.97 -34.77 5.82
N ALA A 380 -10.05 -34.61 7.14
CA ALA A 380 -8.94 -34.12 7.96
C ALA A 380 -7.77 -35.12 8.03
N HIS A 381 -6.54 -34.63 8.20
CA HIS A 381 -5.38 -35.51 8.42
C HIS A 381 -5.31 -36.00 9.88
N GLY A 382 -4.86 -37.23 10.09
CA GLY A 382 -4.64 -37.81 11.42
C GLY A 382 -3.61 -37.04 12.28
N VAL A 383 -3.55 -37.37 13.57
CA VAL A 383 -2.87 -36.60 14.62
C VAL A 383 -1.40 -36.24 14.31
N PRO A 384 -0.91 -35.06 14.74
CA PRO A 384 -1.56 -34.05 15.57
C PRO A 384 -2.47 -33.08 14.79
N LEU A 385 -3.61 -32.73 15.38
CA LEU A 385 -4.49 -31.64 14.94
C LEU A 385 -4.68 -30.65 16.09
N ARG A 386 -4.93 -29.37 15.77
CA ARG A 386 -5.38 -28.37 16.76
C ARG A 386 -6.87 -28.06 16.54
N THR A 387 -7.74 -28.99 16.95
CA THR A 387 -9.21 -28.85 16.94
C THR A 387 -9.79 -29.12 18.33
N LEU A 388 -11.02 -28.67 18.59
CA LEU A 388 -11.60 -28.66 19.95
C LEU A 388 -12.40 -29.93 20.34
N LYS A 389 -12.68 -30.83 19.38
CA LYS A 389 -13.16 -32.22 19.58
C LYS A 389 -13.29 -32.92 18.21
N THR A 390 -12.92 -34.20 18.14
CA THR A 390 -13.03 -35.06 16.95
C THR A 390 -13.06 -36.52 17.42
N ALA A 391 -13.85 -37.40 16.80
CA ALA A 391 -13.83 -38.82 17.15
C ALA A 391 -12.57 -39.50 16.58
N VAL A 392 -11.97 -40.43 17.34
CA VAL A 392 -10.73 -41.11 16.92
C VAL A 392 -10.93 -41.92 15.63
N ALA A 393 -12.14 -42.43 15.40
CA ALA A 393 -12.52 -43.12 14.18
C ALA A 393 -12.50 -42.23 12.91
N ASP A 394 -12.54 -40.90 13.05
CA ASP A 394 -12.48 -39.97 11.91
C ASP A 394 -11.03 -39.59 11.53
N LEU A 395 -10.02 -40.02 12.30
CA LEU A 395 -8.64 -39.54 12.23
C LEU A 395 -7.71 -40.43 11.40
N HIS A 396 -7.88 -40.40 10.08
CA HIS A 396 -7.13 -41.22 9.14
C HIS A 396 -5.78 -40.59 8.72
N TYR A 397 -4.74 -41.42 8.53
CA TYR A 397 -3.46 -40.95 8.00
C TYR A 397 -3.46 -40.89 6.47
N ILE A 398 -2.98 -39.76 5.93
CA ILE A 398 -2.93 -39.46 4.48
C ILE A 398 -2.28 -40.60 3.67
N SER A 399 -1.26 -41.29 4.22
CA SER A 399 -0.65 -42.45 3.55
C SER A 399 -1.65 -43.57 3.28
N ASN A 400 -2.49 -43.89 4.26
CA ASN A 400 -3.44 -45.00 4.18
C ASN A 400 -4.57 -44.63 3.22
N GLU A 401 -5.13 -43.43 3.37
CA GLU A 401 -6.15 -42.86 2.49
C GLU A 401 -5.70 -42.74 1.02
N ILE A 402 -4.40 -42.65 0.77
CA ILE A 402 -3.83 -42.76 -0.58
C ILE A 402 -3.79 -44.23 -1.01
N ASP A 403 -3.24 -45.13 -0.20
CA ASP A 403 -3.08 -46.55 -0.54
C ASP A 403 -4.40 -47.29 -0.74
N ASP A 404 -5.47 -46.89 -0.05
CA ASP A 404 -6.84 -47.42 -0.20
C ASP A 404 -7.53 -47.02 -1.53
N GLN A 405 -6.88 -46.23 -2.40
CA GLN A 405 -7.48 -45.67 -3.62
C GLN A 405 -6.74 -46.10 -4.90
N ALA A 406 -7.50 -46.51 -5.93
CA ALA A 406 -6.94 -47.03 -7.18
C ALA A 406 -6.12 -45.99 -7.97
N GLY A 407 -6.58 -44.74 -8.04
CA GLY A 407 -6.00 -43.68 -8.89
C GLY A 407 -6.68 -43.57 -10.26
N GLY A 408 -5.94 -43.12 -11.28
CA GLY A 408 -6.37 -43.03 -12.68
C GLY A 408 -6.37 -41.61 -13.26
N PRO A 409 -6.50 -41.45 -14.60
CA PRO A 409 -6.40 -40.15 -15.29
C PRO A 409 -7.48 -39.14 -14.88
N HIS A 410 -8.66 -39.63 -14.45
CA HIS A 410 -9.75 -38.80 -13.94
C HIS A 410 -9.62 -38.50 -12.44
N THR A 411 -8.59 -39.00 -11.77
CA THR A 411 -8.43 -38.96 -10.32
C THR A 411 -7.37 -37.94 -9.89
N VAL A 412 -7.72 -37.09 -8.92
CA VAL A 412 -6.88 -36.00 -8.42
C VAL A 412 -6.75 -36.09 -6.90
N PHE A 413 -5.51 -36.03 -6.39
CA PHE A 413 -5.21 -36.01 -4.96
C PHE A 413 -4.65 -34.64 -4.55
N ILE A 414 -5.21 -34.04 -3.51
CA ILE A 414 -4.77 -32.73 -2.97
C ILE A 414 -4.36 -32.93 -1.52
N ILE A 415 -3.07 -32.76 -1.24
CA ILE A 415 -2.40 -33.08 0.02
C ILE A 415 -1.86 -31.81 0.68
N ASN A 416 -2.06 -31.66 1.98
CA ASN A 416 -1.57 -30.53 2.76
C ASN A 416 -1.24 -30.94 4.22
N LEU A 417 -0.03 -30.61 4.69
CA LEU A 417 0.39 -30.72 6.09
C LEU A 417 0.81 -29.34 6.60
N GLY A 418 -0.10 -28.66 7.30
CA GLY A 418 0.09 -27.26 7.70
C GLY A 418 0.66 -27.05 9.11
N PRO A 419 0.39 -25.88 9.73
CA PRO A 419 1.11 -25.39 10.91
C PRO A 419 0.87 -26.18 12.21
N HIS A 420 0.04 -27.23 12.21
CA HIS A 420 -0.15 -28.11 13.37
C HIS A 420 1.17 -28.77 13.84
N PHE A 421 2.12 -28.97 12.93
CA PHE A 421 3.43 -29.57 13.21
C PHE A 421 4.47 -28.60 13.77
N THR A 422 4.20 -27.28 13.83
CA THR A 422 5.17 -26.24 14.26
C THR A 422 5.67 -26.35 15.71
N THR A 423 4.99 -27.13 16.55
CA THR A 423 5.36 -27.38 17.96
C THR A 423 5.86 -28.81 18.20
N TYR A 424 6.34 -29.49 17.15
CA TYR A 424 6.91 -30.84 17.21
C TYR A 424 8.33 -30.85 16.63
N PRO A 425 9.21 -31.76 17.08
CA PRO A 425 10.56 -31.89 16.50
C PRO A 425 10.52 -32.14 14.99
N LEU A 426 11.52 -31.63 14.27
CA LEU A 426 11.58 -31.71 12.81
C LEU A 426 11.47 -33.15 12.30
N ASP A 427 12.11 -34.12 12.97
CA ASP A 427 12.10 -35.54 12.58
C ASP A 427 10.69 -36.16 12.61
N PHE A 428 9.83 -35.70 13.52
CA PHE A 428 8.43 -36.15 13.59
C PHE A 428 7.64 -35.71 12.34
N TYR A 429 7.90 -34.51 11.83
CA TYR A 429 7.36 -34.03 10.55
C TYR A 429 8.02 -34.76 9.36
N THR A 430 9.34 -34.94 9.37
CA THR A 430 10.08 -35.69 8.34
C THR A 430 9.54 -37.11 8.17
N HIS A 431 9.31 -37.86 9.26
CA HIS A 431 8.71 -39.18 9.21
C HIS A 431 7.28 -39.19 8.64
N ARG A 432 6.47 -38.15 8.88
CA ARG A 432 5.14 -38.01 8.26
C ARG A 432 5.25 -37.80 6.75
N VAL A 433 6.10 -36.88 6.31
CA VAL A 433 6.32 -36.59 4.88
C VAL A 433 6.88 -37.82 4.14
N LEU A 434 7.83 -38.55 4.74
CA LEU A 434 8.39 -39.77 4.13
C LEU A 434 7.37 -40.89 3.96
N ARG A 435 6.43 -41.08 4.90
CA ARG A 435 5.34 -42.07 4.74
C ARG A 435 4.36 -41.68 3.62
N ILE A 436 4.00 -40.40 3.51
CA ILE A 436 3.16 -39.89 2.41
C ILE A 436 3.90 -40.05 1.07
N ARG A 437 5.19 -39.72 1.01
CA ARG A 437 6.02 -39.93 -0.20
C ARG A 437 6.00 -41.39 -0.65
N LYS A 438 6.06 -42.37 0.27
CA LYS A 438 5.96 -43.79 -0.07
C LYS A 438 4.61 -44.13 -0.71
N ALA A 439 3.49 -43.70 -0.10
CA ALA A 439 2.15 -43.94 -0.62
C ALA A 439 1.90 -43.26 -1.99
N VAL A 440 2.37 -42.02 -2.15
CA VAL A 440 2.31 -41.30 -3.44
C VAL A 440 3.12 -42.00 -4.54
N LEU A 441 4.30 -42.53 -4.21
CA LEU A 441 5.10 -43.31 -5.17
C LEU A 441 4.40 -44.63 -5.55
N ALA A 442 3.77 -45.32 -4.58
CA ALA A 442 2.97 -46.52 -4.86
C ALA A 442 1.72 -46.20 -5.72
N LEU A 443 1.06 -45.07 -5.48
CA LEU A 443 -0.06 -44.56 -6.28
C LEU A 443 0.36 -44.27 -7.73
N LEU A 444 1.48 -43.55 -7.93
CA LEU A 444 1.98 -43.23 -9.26
C LEU A 444 2.60 -44.46 -9.97
N GLN A 445 3.00 -45.50 -9.24
CA GLN A 445 3.43 -46.76 -9.83
C GLN A 445 2.25 -47.62 -10.31
N ARG A 446 1.12 -47.64 -9.57
CA ARG A 446 -0.08 -48.42 -9.95
C ARG A 446 -1.00 -47.68 -10.93
N ALA A 447 -0.99 -46.35 -10.92
CA ALA A 447 -1.80 -45.49 -11.78
C ALA A 447 -1.03 -44.20 -12.15
N PRO A 448 -0.12 -44.25 -13.14
CA PRO A 448 0.82 -43.15 -13.44
C PRO A 448 0.16 -41.87 -13.93
N ASP A 449 -1.06 -41.96 -14.49
CA ASP A 449 -1.81 -40.80 -14.99
C ASP A 449 -2.52 -40.01 -13.87
N THR A 450 -2.46 -40.51 -12.62
CA THR A 450 -3.08 -39.84 -11.46
C THR A 450 -2.44 -38.49 -11.19
N THR A 451 -3.24 -37.45 -11.00
CA THR A 451 -2.73 -36.12 -10.64
C THR A 451 -2.58 -36.00 -9.12
N VAL A 452 -1.38 -35.69 -8.62
CA VAL A 452 -1.10 -35.50 -7.18
C VAL A 452 -0.54 -34.10 -6.94
N ILE A 453 -1.09 -33.40 -5.95
CA ILE A 453 -0.83 -31.98 -5.67
C ILE A 453 -0.48 -31.82 -4.18
N ILE A 454 0.60 -31.11 -3.89
CA ILE A 454 1.09 -30.88 -2.52
C ILE A 454 1.16 -29.37 -2.27
N LYS A 455 0.59 -28.91 -1.15
CA LYS A 455 0.51 -27.50 -0.73
C LYS A 455 1.51 -27.20 0.40
N THR A 456 2.16 -26.03 0.34
CA THR A 456 3.32 -25.64 1.19
C THR A 456 3.10 -24.30 1.94
N VAL A 457 4.14 -23.79 2.62
CA VAL A 457 4.16 -22.59 3.49
C VAL A 457 5.38 -21.70 3.15
N ASN A 458 5.49 -20.46 3.67
CA ASN A 458 6.23 -19.36 3.02
C ASN A 458 6.99 -18.43 4.03
N THR A 459 8.28 -18.10 3.82
CA THR A 459 9.22 -17.47 4.81
C THR A 459 10.21 -16.41 4.25
N GLY A 460 10.78 -15.53 5.10
CA GLY A 460 11.46 -14.18 5.00
C GLY A 460 12.11 -13.52 3.74
N TYR A 461 13.03 -12.56 4.01
CA TYR A 461 13.64 -11.50 3.15
C TYR A 461 15.08 -11.19 3.62
N LYS A 462 15.97 -10.71 2.72
CA LYS A 462 17.43 -10.56 2.95
C LYS A 462 17.98 -9.15 2.64
N GLY A 463 18.84 -8.64 3.54
CA GLY A 463 19.63 -7.38 3.47
C GLY A 463 20.57 -7.28 4.68
N THR A 464 21.56 -6.38 4.72
CA THR A 464 22.60 -6.38 5.79
C THR A 464 22.01 -6.26 7.20
N SER A 465 22.19 -7.30 8.02
CA SER A 465 21.71 -7.40 9.40
C SER A 465 22.81 -7.07 10.39
N SER A 466 22.61 -6.02 11.19
CA SER A 466 23.45 -5.71 12.35
C SER A 466 23.38 -6.76 13.46
N ALA A 467 22.34 -7.61 13.49
CA ALA A 467 22.19 -8.69 14.45
C ALA A 467 22.89 -10.00 14.05
N HIS A 468 23.29 -10.14 12.78
CA HIS A 468 24.01 -11.33 12.28
C HIS A 468 25.43 -11.02 11.82
N THR A 469 25.73 -9.75 11.53
CA THR A 469 27.09 -9.27 11.29
C THR A 469 27.96 -9.50 12.53
N THR A 470 29.12 -10.12 12.33
CA THR A 470 30.07 -10.49 13.40
C THR A 470 31.42 -9.81 13.17
N PHE A 471 32.20 -9.57 14.22
CA PHE A 471 33.59 -9.13 14.09
C PHE A 471 34.55 -10.01 14.90
N ILE A 472 35.81 -10.05 14.48
CA ILE A 472 36.89 -10.86 15.06
C ILE A 472 38.10 -9.94 15.28
N ILE A 473 38.78 -10.05 16.42
CA ILE A 473 40.06 -9.39 16.66
C ILE A 473 41.18 -10.30 16.12
N GLU A 474 41.89 -9.85 15.09
CA GLU A 474 42.85 -10.68 14.35
C GLU A 474 44.16 -10.89 15.14
N ASN A 475 44.67 -9.84 15.76
CA ASN A 475 45.95 -9.84 16.47
C ASN A 475 45.78 -9.85 17.99
N LEU A 476 44.89 -10.71 18.51
CA LEU A 476 44.58 -10.80 19.94
C LEU A 476 45.82 -11.20 20.78
N LYS A 477 46.16 -10.38 21.79
CA LYS A 477 47.24 -10.62 22.76
C LYS A 477 46.70 -10.58 24.19
N GLU A 478 47.44 -11.15 25.14
CA GLU A 478 47.19 -10.99 26.59
C GLU A 478 47.43 -9.54 27.06
N SER A 479 48.35 -8.81 26.41
CA SER A 479 48.60 -7.39 26.65
C SER A 479 49.19 -6.71 25.42
N TYR A 480 49.05 -5.38 25.36
CA TYR A 480 49.56 -4.52 24.30
C TYR A 480 50.37 -3.37 24.90
N GLN A 481 51.24 -2.75 24.11
CA GLN A 481 51.90 -1.50 24.50
C GLN A 481 51.16 -0.28 23.93
N ILE A 482 51.28 0.88 24.61
CA ILE A 482 50.77 2.14 24.06
C ILE A 482 51.50 2.43 22.74
N GLY A 483 50.73 2.76 21.70
CA GLY A 483 51.22 2.96 20.34
C GLY A 483 51.25 1.69 19.48
N GLU A 484 50.90 0.52 20.01
CA GLU A 484 50.58 -0.63 19.16
C GLU A 484 49.22 -0.48 18.45
N GLU A 485 48.99 -1.32 17.44
CA GLU A 485 47.78 -1.31 16.64
C GLU A 485 46.95 -2.58 16.88
N LEU A 486 45.63 -2.41 16.93
CA LEU A 486 44.64 -3.48 17.05
C LEU A 486 43.89 -3.62 15.72
N PHE A 487 43.89 -4.82 15.15
CA PHE A 487 43.21 -5.15 13.89
C PHE A 487 41.96 -5.97 14.16
N VAL A 488 40.85 -5.56 13.56
CA VAL A 488 39.52 -6.18 13.73
C VAL A 488 38.86 -6.36 12.38
N THR A 489 38.56 -7.60 11.98
CA THR A 489 37.79 -7.88 10.75
C THR A 489 36.31 -7.97 11.08
N VAL A 490 35.49 -7.21 10.35
CA VAL A 490 34.02 -7.29 10.38
C VAL A 490 33.58 -8.14 9.20
N HIS A 491 32.74 -9.15 9.43
CA HIS A 491 32.10 -9.96 8.39
C HIS A 491 30.61 -9.61 8.33
N ALA A 492 30.22 -8.84 7.31
CA ALA A 492 28.83 -8.42 7.13
C ALA A 492 27.97 -9.60 6.69
N LYS A 493 26.77 -9.71 7.28
CA LYS A 493 25.80 -10.78 6.97
C LYS A 493 24.41 -10.25 6.76
N ASP A 494 23.57 -11.01 6.07
CA ASP A 494 22.17 -10.67 5.81
C ASP A 494 21.20 -11.07 6.94
N PHE A 495 19.95 -10.65 6.82
CA PHE A 495 18.84 -11.00 7.73
C PHE A 495 18.52 -12.51 7.82
N ASP A 496 19.08 -13.36 6.96
CA ASP A 496 19.04 -14.83 7.07
C ASP A 496 20.41 -15.43 7.49
N ASN A 497 21.32 -14.62 8.06
CA ASN A 497 22.64 -15.00 8.59
C ASN A 497 23.61 -15.54 7.51
N THR A 498 23.45 -15.10 6.26
CA THR A 498 24.34 -15.43 5.14
C THR A 498 25.42 -14.37 5.01
N SER A 499 26.69 -14.75 4.88
CA SER A 499 27.78 -13.80 4.62
C SER A 499 27.59 -13.06 3.29
N LYS A 500 27.86 -11.75 3.27
CA LYS A 500 27.90 -10.97 2.02
C LYS A 500 29.15 -11.31 1.21
N SER A 501 29.09 -11.04 -0.08
CA SER A 501 30.17 -11.24 -1.06
C SER A 501 30.68 -9.93 -1.69
N TYR A 502 30.10 -8.79 -1.30
CA TYR A 502 30.42 -7.46 -1.81
C TYR A 502 30.45 -6.41 -0.70
N GLY A 503 31.27 -5.38 -0.88
CA GLY A 503 31.44 -4.26 0.04
C GLY A 503 30.42 -3.13 -0.10
N GLY A 504 30.75 -1.97 0.47
CA GLY A 504 30.04 -0.70 0.36
C GLY A 504 29.24 -0.28 1.60
N ASP A 505 29.02 -1.17 2.57
CA ASP A 505 28.35 -0.85 3.84
C ASP A 505 29.20 0.16 4.64
N PHE A 506 28.57 1.23 5.14
CA PHE A 506 29.22 2.21 6.00
C PHE A 506 29.15 1.75 7.45
N PHE A 507 30.23 1.12 7.92
CA PHE A 507 30.47 0.83 9.32
C PHE A 507 31.23 1.98 9.99
N GLN A 508 30.85 2.29 11.23
CA GLN A 508 31.72 3.00 12.17
C GLN A 508 32.20 2.02 13.25
N ALA A 509 33.45 2.19 13.67
CA ALA A 509 34.02 1.41 14.75
C ALA A 509 34.68 2.35 15.77
N LYS A 510 34.55 2.02 17.06
CA LYS A 510 35.20 2.71 18.17
C LYS A 510 35.90 1.74 19.10
N LEU A 511 37.05 2.16 19.60
CA LEU A 511 37.69 1.61 20.79
C LEU A 511 37.38 2.57 21.94
N PHE A 512 37.01 2.07 23.12
CA PHE A 512 36.67 2.90 24.27
C PHE A 512 36.93 2.19 25.59
N TRP A 513 37.08 2.95 26.68
CA TRP A 513 37.11 2.43 28.04
C TRP A 513 35.99 3.08 28.84
N SER A 514 35.08 2.25 29.37
CA SER A 514 33.85 2.70 30.01
C SER A 514 34.06 3.54 31.27
N GLU A 515 35.14 3.31 32.01
CA GLU A 515 35.39 3.94 33.32
C GLU A 515 35.98 5.35 33.17
N THR A 516 37.02 5.50 32.34
CA THR A 516 37.68 6.79 32.07
C THR A 516 37.01 7.62 30.98
N LYS A 517 36.07 7.01 30.22
CA LYS A 517 35.43 7.58 29.02
C LYS A 517 36.41 7.90 27.88
N ALA A 518 37.64 7.38 27.94
CA ALA A 518 38.58 7.44 26.83
C ALA A 518 37.99 6.71 25.60
N SER A 519 38.17 7.27 24.40
CA SER A 519 37.77 6.61 23.16
C SER A 519 38.55 7.12 21.95
N VAL A 520 38.69 6.26 20.94
CA VAL A 520 39.29 6.58 19.64
C VAL A 520 38.49 5.88 18.52
N PHE A 521 38.36 6.52 17.37
CA PHE A 521 37.73 5.93 16.19
C PHE A 521 38.67 4.95 15.50
N GLY A 522 38.12 3.88 14.94
CA GLY A 522 38.85 2.95 14.08
C GLY A 522 38.86 3.45 12.63
N GLU A 523 40.00 3.33 11.97
CA GLU A 523 40.11 3.44 10.51
C GLU A 523 39.43 2.22 9.89
N VAL A 524 38.31 2.41 9.18
CA VAL A 524 37.52 1.34 8.55
C VAL A 524 37.83 1.29 7.06
N VAL A 525 38.35 0.16 6.60
CA VAL A 525 38.70 -0.12 5.20
C VAL A 525 37.81 -1.25 4.68
N ASP A 526 37.04 -0.94 3.63
CA ASP A 526 36.22 -1.91 2.91
C ASP A 526 37.10 -2.83 2.05
N LEU A 527 36.97 -4.16 2.24
CA LEU A 527 37.72 -5.17 1.47
C LEU A 527 36.97 -5.61 0.21
N LEU A 528 35.86 -4.96 -0.13
CA LEU A 528 35.01 -5.14 -1.31
C LEU A 528 34.37 -6.53 -1.46
N ASN A 529 34.54 -7.40 -0.46
CA ASN A 529 34.14 -8.81 -0.49
C ASN A 529 33.07 -9.17 0.57
N GLY A 530 32.43 -8.17 1.20
CA GLY A 530 31.51 -8.36 2.33
C GLY A 530 32.19 -8.37 3.70
N SER A 531 33.52 -8.20 3.74
CA SER A 531 34.28 -7.99 4.97
C SER A 531 34.97 -6.62 4.98
N TYR A 532 35.23 -6.10 6.18
CA TYR A 532 35.80 -4.77 6.40
C TYR A 532 36.92 -4.90 7.44
N SER A 533 38.11 -4.40 7.13
CA SER A 533 39.20 -4.29 8.09
C SER A 533 39.02 -3.02 8.92
N VAL A 534 39.28 -3.11 10.22
CA VAL A 534 39.25 -1.98 11.15
C VAL A 534 40.57 -1.93 11.90
N ARG A 535 41.19 -0.77 11.93
CA ARG A 535 42.48 -0.52 12.59
C ARG A 535 42.32 0.53 13.67
N PHE A 536 42.75 0.21 14.89
CA PHE A 536 42.82 1.15 16.01
C PHE A 536 44.26 1.33 16.47
N LEU A 537 44.70 2.57 16.68
CA LEU A 537 45.90 2.87 17.45
C LEU A 537 45.56 2.84 18.95
N LEU A 538 46.35 2.15 19.78
CA LEU A 538 46.11 1.98 21.21
C LEU A 538 46.71 3.15 22.03
N PRO A 539 45.92 4.13 22.52
CA PRO A 539 46.48 5.41 23.01
C PRO A 539 46.67 5.49 24.53
N TRP A 540 46.17 4.53 25.30
CA TRP A 540 46.13 4.60 26.78
C TRP A 540 46.51 3.26 27.43
N ASN A 541 46.97 3.33 28.68
CA ASN A 541 47.10 2.17 29.56
C ASN A 541 45.77 1.91 30.28
N GLY A 542 45.35 0.64 30.40
CA GLY A 542 44.06 0.23 30.97
C GLY A 542 43.29 -0.71 30.04
N GLU A 543 42.03 -0.98 30.36
CA GLU A 543 41.16 -1.78 29.49
C GLU A 543 40.80 -1.05 28.19
N ALA A 544 40.42 -1.81 27.16
CA ALA A 544 39.91 -1.28 25.91
C ALA A 544 38.82 -2.21 25.33
N GLN A 545 37.67 -1.63 25.01
CA GLN A 545 36.47 -2.31 24.51
C GLN A 545 36.21 -1.88 23.06
N VAL A 546 36.02 -2.83 22.15
CA VAL A 546 35.68 -2.57 20.74
C VAL A 546 34.17 -2.59 20.57
N ALA A 547 33.62 -1.60 19.86
CA ALA A 547 32.25 -1.64 19.34
C ALA A 547 32.22 -1.23 17.87
N VAL A 548 31.60 -2.08 17.05
CA VAL A 548 31.34 -1.85 15.62
C VAL A 548 29.84 -1.62 15.43
N ARG A 549 29.47 -0.61 14.63
CA ARG A 549 28.09 -0.25 14.32
C ARG A 549 27.92 -0.07 12.82
N LEU A 550 26.97 -0.82 12.23
CA LEU A 550 26.46 -0.53 10.90
C LEU A 550 25.67 0.79 10.96
N ILE A 551 26.08 1.78 10.15
CA ILE A 551 25.40 3.08 10.05
C ILE A 551 24.45 3.08 8.84
N HIS A 552 24.93 2.64 7.69
CA HIS A 552 24.16 2.45 6.46
C HIS A 552 24.65 1.19 5.74
N SER A 553 23.76 0.40 5.14
CA SER A 553 24.18 -0.70 4.26
C SER A 553 24.70 -0.17 2.92
N SER A 554 25.36 -1.02 2.11
CA SER A 554 25.87 -0.65 0.77
C SER A 554 24.81 -0.01 -0.12
N GLU A 555 23.59 -0.53 -0.08
CA GLU A 555 22.45 -0.04 -0.85
C GLU A 555 22.02 1.36 -0.37
N ALA A 556 22.00 1.57 0.95
CA ALA A 556 21.69 2.86 1.56
C ALA A 556 22.77 3.92 1.27
N VAL A 557 24.05 3.55 1.33
CA VAL A 557 25.19 4.41 0.97
C VAL A 557 25.11 4.85 -0.49
N GLN A 558 24.68 3.97 -1.41
CA GLN A 558 24.51 4.30 -2.82
C GLN A 558 23.42 5.36 -3.04
N VAL A 559 22.29 5.26 -2.33
CA VAL A 559 21.22 6.28 -2.36
C VAL A 559 21.68 7.63 -1.81
N VAL A 560 22.40 7.64 -0.67
CA VAL A 560 22.92 8.87 -0.07
C VAL A 560 23.89 9.57 -1.02
N LYS A 561 24.79 8.82 -1.68
CA LYS A 561 25.69 9.35 -2.72
C LYS A 561 24.92 9.92 -3.91
N HIS A 562 23.93 9.18 -4.45
CA HIS A 562 23.14 9.64 -5.59
C HIS A 562 22.54 11.04 -5.36
N HIS A 563 21.75 11.22 -4.29
CA HIS A 563 21.10 12.51 -4.05
C HIS A 563 22.04 13.62 -3.54
N ARG A 564 23.22 13.28 -3.00
CA ARG A 564 24.28 14.28 -2.75
C ARG A 564 24.75 14.87 -4.08
N ASP A 565 24.95 14.02 -5.08
CA ASP A 565 25.55 14.39 -6.37
C ASP A 565 24.51 14.90 -7.40
N THR A 566 23.21 14.65 -7.19
CA THR A 566 22.14 15.10 -8.10
C THR A 566 21.25 16.21 -7.56
N ASP A 567 21.04 16.38 -6.25
CA ASP A 567 20.07 17.33 -5.69
C ASP A 567 20.72 18.46 -4.86
N SER A 568 21.46 19.35 -5.53
CA SER A 568 22.10 20.53 -4.93
C SER A 568 21.14 21.53 -4.25
N ASP A 569 19.86 21.50 -4.61
CA ASP A 569 18.80 22.33 -4.03
C ASP A 569 17.98 21.60 -2.94
N ARG A 570 18.54 20.53 -2.35
CA ARG A 570 17.99 19.79 -1.19
C ARG A 570 17.68 20.66 0.02
N VAL A 571 18.41 21.75 0.21
CA VAL A 571 18.10 22.81 1.18
C VAL A 571 17.73 24.05 0.39
N TYR A 572 16.59 24.67 0.72
CA TYR A 572 16.19 25.95 0.16
C TYR A 572 16.16 27.04 1.21
N PHE A 573 16.22 28.27 0.75
CA PHE A 573 16.39 29.47 1.55
C PHE A 573 15.28 30.47 1.23
N ASN A 574 14.98 31.36 2.18
CA ASN A 574 14.08 32.49 1.98
C ASN A 574 14.93 33.74 1.80
N GLY A 575 14.86 34.39 0.65
CA GLY A 575 15.46 35.72 0.42
C GLY A 575 14.45 36.81 0.77
N TYR A 576 14.84 37.77 1.60
CA TYR A 576 14.01 38.88 2.03
C TYR A 576 14.44 40.16 1.30
N TYR A 577 13.52 40.70 0.52
CA TYR A 577 13.72 41.89 -0.30
C TYR A 577 12.95 43.06 0.32
N GLU A 578 13.53 44.25 0.35
CA GLU A 578 12.92 45.42 0.97
C GLU A 578 13.20 46.72 0.19
N GLY A 579 12.18 47.56 0.02
CA GLY A 579 12.33 48.80 -0.76
C GLY A 579 11.14 49.77 -0.68
N PRO A 580 11.22 50.92 -1.37
CA PRO A 580 10.15 51.91 -1.38
C PRO A 580 8.98 51.48 -2.26
N GLY A 581 7.77 51.47 -1.70
CA GLY A 581 6.52 51.21 -2.41
C GLY A 581 5.79 52.46 -2.89
N PRO A 582 4.70 52.27 -3.67
CA PRO A 582 3.78 53.36 -3.96
C PRO A 582 3.29 54.00 -2.65
N ASN A 583 3.25 55.33 -2.62
CA ASN A 583 2.94 56.16 -1.44
C ASN A 583 3.97 56.12 -0.29
N LYS A 584 5.28 55.91 -0.59
CA LYS A 584 6.40 55.95 0.38
C LYS A 584 6.34 54.92 1.52
N THR A 585 5.50 53.90 1.39
CA THR A 585 5.47 52.76 2.32
C THR A 585 6.70 51.86 2.10
N ARG A 586 7.12 51.11 3.12
CA ARG A 586 8.26 50.17 3.02
C ARG A 586 7.73 48.80 2.61
N LEU A 587 7.88 48.44 1.34
CA LEU A 587 7.53 47.11 0.82
C LEU A 587 8.53 46.07 1.31
N ARG A 588 8.01 44.87 1.59
CA ARG A 588 8.76 43.67 1.95
C ARG A 588 8.24 42.50 1.14
N GLU A 589 9.13 41.74 0.52
CA GLU A 589 8.80 40.49 -0.17
C GLU A 589 9.73 39.37 0.28
N THR A 590 9.20 38.15 0.38
CA THR A 590 9.97 36.94 0.68
C THR A 590 9.85 35.99 -0.51
N VAL A 591 10.98 35.51 -1.03
CA VAL A 591 11.05 34.64 -2.22
C VAL A 591 11.93 33.43 -1.97
N THR A 592 11.69 32.35 -2.73
CA THR A 592 12.47 31.11 -2.65
C THR A 592 13.84 31.28 -3.29
N CYS A 593 14.90 30.83 -2.61
CA CYS A 593 16.29 30.83 -3.07
C CYS A 593 16.94 29.44 -2.93
N ASN A 594 18.07 29.27 -3.61
CA ASN A 594 18.70 27.99 -3.99
C ASN A 594 17.76 27.13 -4.85
N MET A 595 17.98 27.17 -6.16
CA MET A 595 17.17 26.50 -7.19
C MET A 595 18.09 25.78 -8.18
N LYS A 596 17.77 24.53 -8.50
CA LYS A 596 18.61 23.61 -9.28
C LYS A 596 18.51 23.84 -10.79
N TRP A 597 19.65 23.76 -11.47
CA TRP A 597 19.78 23.69 -12.93
C TRP A 597 19.59 22.24 -13.42
N ASP A 598 19.13 22.05 -14.65
CA ASP A 598 19.30 20.78 -15.36
C ASP A 598 20.62 20.77 -16.17
N LYS A 599 20.93 19.64 -16.82
CA LYS A 599 22.16 19.48 -17.62
C LYS A 599 22.06 20.02 -19.05
N ASN A 600 20.91 20.57 -19.47
CA ASN A 600 20.65 20.99 -20.84
C ASN A 600 20.60 22.52 -21.00
N GLY A 601 20.43 23.27 -19.91
CA GLY A 601 20.78 24.70 -19.84
C GLY A 601 19.76 25.68 -20.45
N LEU A 602 18.63 25.20 -20.96
CA LEU A 602 17.41 25.92 -21.38
C LEU A 602 16.29 24.86 -21.51
N GLU A 603 15.01 25.09 -21.25
CA GLU A 603 14.29 26.32 -20.91
C GLU A 603 13.04 25.98 -20.06
N ARG A 604 12.93 26.50 -18.83
CA ARG A 604 11.69 26.47 -18.04
C ARG A 604 11.49 27.83 -17.38
N MET A 605 10.62 28.63 -18.00
CA MET A 605 10.64 30.10 -17.97
C MET A 605 11.87 30.65 -18.72
N GLY A 606 11.61 31.63 -19.61
CA GLY A 606 12.62 32.17 -20.52
C GLY A 606 13.65 33.04 -19.82
N ALA A 607 14.75 33.32 -20.53
CA ALA A 607 15.82 34.18 -20.06
C ALA A 607 15.31 35.56 -19.59
N GLY A 608 15.88 36.08 -18.51
CA GLY A 608 15.57 37.40 -17.95
C GLY A 608 14.57 37.40 -16.79
N ASP A 609 13.34 36.89 -16.98
CA ASP A 609 12.20 37.33 -16.16
C ASP A 609 11.78 36.46 -14.95
N CYS A 610 12.17 35.19 -14.85
CA CYS A 610 11.73 34.35 -13.71
C CYS A 610 12.39 34.67 -12.36
N CYS A 611 13.65 35.13 -12.42
CA CYS A 611 14.62 34.84 -11.37
C CYS A 611 15.62 35.98 -11.18
N CYS A 612 16.12 36.11 -9.95
CA CYS A 612 17.23 36.99 -9.58
C CYS A 612 18.52 36.17 -9.40
N GLU A 613 19.59 36.60 -10.06
CA GLU A 613 20.93 36.03 -9.92
C GLU A 613 21.81 36.95 -9.07
N HIS A 614 22.44 36.38 -8.05
CA HIS A 614 23.36 37.02 -7.14
C HIS A 614 24.73 36.37 -7.33
N ASN A 615 25.59 37.01 -8.10
CA ASN A 615 26.92 36.52 -8.44
C ASN A 615 27.97 37.15 -7.53
N ASP A 616 28.79 36.35 -6.85
CA ASP A 616 29.98 36.88 -6.17
C ASP A 616 31.06 37.24 -7.21
N PRO A 617 31.56 38.50 -7.23
CA PRO A 617 32.49 38.95 -8.25
C PRO A 617 33.94 38.45 -8.07
N ARG A 618 34.25 37.70 -7.00
CA ARG A 618 35.57 37.14 -6.71
C ARG A 618 35.63 35.64 -6.93
N THR A 619 34.61 34.89 -6.48
CA THR A 619 34.54 33.43 -6.65
C THR A 619 33.81 33.00 -7.92
N GLN A 620 33.06 33.92 -8.56
CA GLN A 620 32.13 33.65 -9.66
C GLN A 620 31.00 32.67 -9.30
N GLU A 621 30.71 32.50 -8.01
CA GLU A 621 29.60 31.66 -7.54
C GLU A 621 28.25 32.36 -7.76
N THR A 622 27.36 31.68 -8.48
CA THR A 622 26.00 32.17 -8.79
C THR A 622 24.98 31.60 -7.81
N TRP A 623 24.48 32.42 -6.89
CA TRP A 623 23.32 32.09 -6.07
C TRP A 623 22.03 32.61 -6.72
N ARG A 624 20.95 31.81 -6.71
CA ARG A 624 19.69 32.16 -7.40
C ARG A 624 18.49 32.20 -6.46
N CYS A 625 17.63 33.18 -6.72
CA CYS A 625 16.31 33.34 -6.12
C CYS A 625 15.23 33.48 -7.21
N GLN A 626 14.00 33.17 -6.88
CA GLN A 626 12.82 33.61 -7.63
C GLN A 626 12.73 35.15 -7.60
N ARG A 627 12.29 35.79 -8.70
CA ARG A 627 12.14 37.25 -8.75
C ARG A 627 10.95 37.73 -7.88
N PRO A 628 11.13 38.79 -7.05
CA PRO A 628 10.01 39.44 -6.35
C PRO A 628 9.02 40.10 -7.31
N LYS A 629 7.75 40.26 -6.90
CA LYS A 629 6.66 40.75 -7.75
C LYS A 629 6.64 42.27 -7.93
N SER A 630 7.28 43.01 -7.03
CA SER A 630 7.23 44.47 -6.98
C SER A 630 8.56 45.13 -6.60
N LEU A 631 9.51 44.36 -6.05
CA LEU A 631 10.86 44.82 -5.72
C LEU A 631 11.92 44.34 -6.75
N PRO A 632 12.93 45.16 -7.08
CA PRO A 632 14.00 44.78 -7.99
C PRO A 632 14.94 43.75 -7.37
N CYS A 633 15.67 42.99 -8.20
CA CYS A 633 16.62 41.98 -7.73
C CYS A 633 17.73 42.53 -6.82
N SER A 634 18.06 43.81 -6.93
CA SER A 634 19.02 44.50 -6.05
C SER A 634 18.49 44.84 -4.66
N ALA A 635 17.20 44.60 -4.36
CA ALA A 635 16.58 44.92 -3.07
C ALA A 635 16.73 43.81 -2.01
N LEU A 636 17.48 42.73 -2.27
CA LEU A 636 17.77 41.68 -1.29
C LEU A 636 18.55 42.27 -0.10
N MET A 637 18.00 42.13 1.11
CA MET A 637 18.63 42.63 2.35
C MET A 637 19.24 41.53 3.21
N TYR A 638 18.56 40.39 3.32
CA TYR A 638 19.02 39.24 4.13
C TYR A 638 18.34 37.95 3.65
N HIS A 639 18.78 36.80 4.17
CA HIS A 639 18.17 35.51 3.91
C HIS A 639 18.05 34.66 5.19
N SER A 640 17.20 33.64 5.16
CA SER A 640 17.15 32.57 6.17
C SER A 640 17.13 31.20 5.50
N MET A 641 17.34 30.13 6.28
CA MET A 641 16.91 28.80 5.85
C MET A 641 15.38 28.81 5.63
N GLY A 642 14.92 28.17 4.56
CA GLY A 642 13.51 28.01 4.21
C GLY A 642 13.02 26.59 4.45
N GLY A 643 13.87 25.58 4.23
CA GLY A 643 13.60 24.20 4.62
C GLY A 643 14.26 23.16 3.71
N TYR A 644 13.82 21.90 3.85
CA TYR A 644 14.37 20.75 3.13
C TYR A 644 13.43 20.29 2.00
N ARG A 645 13.99 19.98 0.82
CA ARG A 645 13.28 19.34 -0.30
C ARG A 645 13.54 17.84 -0.30
N ASN A 646 12.63 17.04 0.27
CA ASN A 646 12.76 15.59 0.25
C ASN A 646 12.35 15.01 -1.11
N ARG A 647 13.33 14.52 -1.88
CA ARG A 647 13.14 13.84 -3.18
C ARG A 647 13.34 12.33 -3.16
N LEU A 648 13.57 11.72 -2.00
CA LEU A 648 13.69 10.27 -1.89
C LEU A 648 12.38 9.61 -2.34
N THR A 649 12.45 8.68 -3.30
CA THR A 649 11.33 7.76 -3.57
C THR A 649 11.04 6.92 -2.32
N ASN A 650 9.85 6.34 -2.19
CA ASN A 650 9.50 5.54 -1.00
C ASN A 650 10.42 4.31 -0.80
N LYS A 651 11.12 3.91 -1.86
CA LYS A 651 12.12 2.85 -1.93
C LYS A 651 13.50 3.29 -1.44
N GLU A 652 13.94 4.48 -1.85
CA GLU A 652 15.15 5.14 -1.36
C GLU A 652 15.00 5.56 0.10
N LYS A 653 13.78 5.96 0.50
CA LYS A 653 13.38 6.02 1.90
C LYS A 653 13.61 4.65 2.54
N MET A 654 13.02 3.54 2.07
CA MET A 654 13.20 2.22 2.69
C MET A 654 14.66 1.74 2.84
N LEU A 655 15.60 2.19 1.99
CA LEU A 655 17.03 1.86 2.15
C LEU A 655 17.73 2.73 3.21
N ILE A 656 17.43 4.03 3.28
CA ILE A 656 17.96 4.93 4.33
C ILE A 656 17.19 4.76 5.67
N THR A 657 15.98 4.21 5.60
CA THR A 657 15.06 4.00 6.72
C THR A 657 15.73 3.16 7.78
N ARG A 658 15.85 3.76 8.96
CA ARG A 658 16.44 3.11 10.12
C ARG A 658 15.49 2.02 10.59
N HIS A 659 15.99 0.81 10.79
CA HIS A 659 15.22 -0.23 11.48
C HIS A 659 15.20 0.06 12.97
N PHE A 660 14.06 0.49 13.50
CA PHE A 660 13.94 0.77 14.92
C PHE A 660 13.75 -0.52 15.72
N THR A 661 14.52 -0.63 16.82
CA THR A 661 14.28 -1.61 17.88
C THR A 661 13.30 -1.02 18.89
N THR A 662 12.85 -1.81 19.88
CA THR A 662 12.09 -1.26 21.02
C THR A 662 12.84 -0.10 21.68
N GLN A 663 14.13 -0.26 21.96
CA GLN A 663 14.94 0.75 22.64
C GLN A 663 15.07 2.05 21.83
N THR A 664 15.37 1.95 20.53
CA THR A 664 15.46 3.15 19.68
C THR A 664 14.08 3.75 19.39
N THR A 665 13.00 2.97 19.42
CA THR A 665 11.63 3.50 19.37
C THR A 665 11.33 4.31 20.63
N THR A 666 11.57 3.78 21.83
CA THR A 666 11.33 4.50 23.09
C THR A 666 12.16 5.79 23.15
N ALA A 667 13.46 5.71 22.83
CA ALA A 667 14.34 6.89 22.80
C ALA A 667 13.91 7.93 21.76
N CYS A 668 13.38 7.50 20.61
CA CYS A 668 12.83 8.38 19.59
C CYS A 668 11.52 9.07 20.03
N LEU A 669 10.63 8.34 20.70
CA LEU A 669 9.35 8.89 21.15
C LEU A 669 9.44 9.69 22.46
N LYS A 670 10.58 9.66 23.15
CA LYS A 670 10.81 10.38 24.41
C LYS A 670 10.51 11.88 24.27
N ASP A 671 9.86 12.45 25.29
CA ASP A 671 9.47 13.86 25.34
C ASP A 671 8.64 14.29 24.11
N LYS A 672 7.63 13.48 23.72
CA LYS A 672 6.70 13.80 22.62
C LYS A 672 5.23 13.54 22.98
N HIS A 673 4.38 14.47 22.57
CA HIS A 673 2.92 14.43 22.69
C HIS A 673 2.32 14.12 21.31
N ILE A 674 1.72 12.94 21.13
CA ILE A 674 1.45 12.38 19.80
C ILE A 674 -0.04 12.17 19.56
N TYR A 675 -0.62 12.98 18.67
CA TYR A 675 -2.04 13.02 18.34
C TYR A 675 -2.31 12.30 17.01
N MET A 676 -2.80 11.06 17.08
CA MET A 676 -3.18 10.26 15.91
C MET A 676 -4.70 10.35 15.62
N MET A 677 -5.08 10.72 14.41
CA MET A 677 -6.48 10.86 14.01
C MET A 677 -6.75 10.21 12.64
N GLY A 678 -7.84 9.48 12.49
CA GLY A 678 -8.18 8.96 11.16
C GLY A 678 -9.07 7.71 11.17
N ASP A 679 -8.70 6.73 10.36
CA ASP A 679 -9.44 5.49 10.22
C ASP A 679 -8.81 4.30 10.97
N SER A 680 -9.35 3.11 10.74
CA SER A 680 -8.90 1.88 11.39
C SER A 680 -7.50 1.43 10.99
N THR A 681 -6.90 1.99 9.93
CA THR A 681 -5.49 1.77 9.58
C THR A 681 -4.56 2.65 10.41
N MET A 682 -4.97 3.89 10.73
CA MET A 682 -4.26 4.73 11.72
C MET A 682 -4.32 4.11 13.13
N ARG A 683 -5.39 3.38 13.48
CA ARG A 683 -5.41 2.60 14.74
C ARG A 683 -4.33 1.51 14.77
N GLN A 684 -3.92 0.95 13.64
CA GLN A 684 -2.84 -0.04 13.60
C GLN A 684 -1.49 0.56 13.98
N TRP A 685 -1.28 1.87 13.76
CA TRP A 685 -0.08 2.59 14.19
C TRP A 685 -0.07 2.79 15.72
N PHE A 686 -1.20 3.22 16.31
CA PHE A 686 -1.38 3.27 17.76
C PHE A 686 -1.15 1.89 18.43
N GLU A 687 -1.77 0.84 17.87
CA GLU A 687 -1.66 -0.53 18.39
C GLU A 687 -0.26 -1.14 18.18
N PHE A 688 0.50 -0.66 17.19
CA PHE A 688 1.92 -0.98 17.06
C PHE A 688 2.73 -0.38 18.21
N PHE A 689 2.62 0.92 18.47
CA PHE A 689 3.44 1.58 19.50
C PHE A 689 3.17 1.05 20.91
N VAL A 690 1.91 0.86 21.29
CA VAL A 690 1.51 0.23 22.58
C VAL A 690 2.04 -1.20 22.72
N LYS A 691 2.39 -1.87 21.62
CA LYS A 691 3.04 -3.20 21.64
C LYS A 691 4.57 -3.12 21.56
N ALA A 692 5.12 -2.13 20.87
CA ALA A 692 6.55 -1.99 20.58
C ALA A 692 7.34 -1.33 21.71
N VAL A 693 6.69 -0.49 22.53
CA VAL A 693 7.27 0.22 23.68
C VAL A 693 6.66 -0.35 24.97
N PRO A 694 7.35 -1.26 25.70
CA PRO A 694 6.77 -1.98 26.85
C PRO A 694 6.37 -1.08 28.02
N THR A 695 6.97 0.10 28.15
CA THR A 695 6.69 1.11 29.19
C THR A 695 5.41 1.91 28.91
N LEU A 696 5.02 2.08 27.64
CA LEU A 696 3.83 2.83 27.21
C LEU A 696 2.53 2.11 27.59
N LYS A 697 1.86 2.54 28.66
CA LYS A 697 0.66 1.88 29.20
C LYS A 697 -0.62 2.50 28.66
N LYS A 698 -1.44 1.67 27.99
CA LYS A 698 -2.80 2.08 27.55
C LYS A 698 -3.72 2.33 28.75
N MET A 699 -4.33 3.51 28.81
CA MET A 699 -5.31 3.87 29.81
C MET A 699 -6.69 3.26 29.51
N ASN A 700 -7.41 2.84 30.55
CA ASN A 700 -8.78 2.37 30.42
C ASN A 700 -9.77 3.53 30.53
N LEU A 701 -10.13 4.11 29.38
CA LEU A 701 -11.15 5.17 29.29
C LEU A 701 -12.60 4.64 29.28
N HIS A 702 -12.80 3.35 29.58
CA HIS A 702 -14.11 2.65 29.53
C HIS A 702 -14.86 2.68 28.18
N VAL A 703 -14.20 3.15 27.11
CA VAL A 703 -14.70 3.18 25.74
C VAL A 703 -15.00 1.77 25.23
N GLN A 704 -16.24 1.52 24.85
CA GLN A 704 -16.72 0.19 24.44
C GLN A 704 -16.48 -0.14 22.96
N TYR A 705 -15.89 0.79 22.19
CA TYR A 705 -15.93 0.79 20.72
C TYR A 705 -14.55 0.99 20.08
N GLN A 706 -14.37 0.50 18.84
CA GLN A 706 -13.08 0.48 18.12
C GLN A 706 -12.65 1.83 17.52
N SER A 707 -13.37 2.89 17.88
CA SER A 707 -13.32 4.27 17.38
C SER A 707 -12.58 5.23 18.31
N GLY A 708 -12.29 4.80 19.55
CA GLY A 708 -11.67 5.65 20.56
C GLY A 708 -12.67 6.60 21.21
N PRO A 709 -12.20 7.61 21.96
CA PRO A 709 -10.78 7.95 22.16
C PRO A 709 -9.99 6.83 22.87
N LEU A 710 -8.71 6.70 22.52
CA LEU A 710 -7.72 5.85 23.18
C LEU A 710 -6.53 6.71 23.60
N ILE A 711 -5.98 6.45 24.78
CA ILE A 711 -4.76 7.10 25.29
C ILE A 711 -3.81 6.01 25.79
N ALA A 712 -2.51 6.20 25.57
CA ALA A 712 -1.45 5.46 26.24
C ALA A 712 -0.33 6.40 26.68
N VAL A 713 0.25 6.17 27.86
CA VAL A 713 1.23 7.07 28.50
C VAL A 713 2.43 6.30 29.03
N ASP A 714 3.62 6.87 28.85
CA ASP A 714 4.88 6.48 29.46
C ASP A 714 5.37 7.64 30.33
N VAL A 715 5.26 7.48 31.65
CA VAL A 715 5.62 8.52 32.63
C VAL A 715 7.14 8.62 32.82
N GLU A 716 7.89 7.56 32.53
CA GLU A 716 9.35 7.53 32.65
C GLU A 716 10.02 8.27 31.49
N ASN A 717 9.48 8.11 30.28
CA ASN A 717 10.00 8.72 29.06
C ASN A 717 9.22 9.97 28.60
N ASN A 718 8.26 10.45 29.40
CA ASN A 718 7.44 11.62 29.10
C ASN A 718 6.80 11.53 27.69
N ILE A 719 6.08 10.43 27.46
CA ILE A 719 5.38 10.16 26.19
C ILE A 719 3.90 10.04 26.46
N ASP A 720 3.08 10.78 25.71
CA ASP A 720 1.68 10.43 25.53
C ASP A 720 1.34 10.19 24.07
N LEU A 721 0.43 9.24 23.88
CA LEU A 721 -0.03 8.79 22.59
C LEU A 721 -1.55 8.76 22.62
N HIS A 722 -2.16 9.66 21.86
CA HIS A 722 -3.59 9.81 21.70
C HIS A 722 -4.00 9.20 20.36
N TRP A 723 -5.06 8.40 20.32
CA TRP A 723 -5.71 7.99 19.06
C TRP A 723 -7.22 8.13 19.11
N ARG A 724 -7.81 8.73 18.06
CA ARG A 724 -9.26 8.70 17.85
C ARG A 724 -9.64 8.58 16.37
N ALA A 725 -10.84 8.07 16.13
CA ALA A 725 -11.39 8.01 14.79
C ALA A 725 -11.87 9.38 14.30
N HIS A 726 -11.80 9.61 12.99
CA HIS A 726 -12.30 10.82 12.36
C HIS A 726 -13.85 10.89 12.41
N GLY A 727 -14.39 12.11 12.43
CA GLY A 727 -15.82 12.39 12.35
C GLY A 727 -16.48 11.83 11.09
N VAL A 728 -17.81 11.85 11.05
CA VAL A 728 -18.62 11.27 9.95
C VAL A 728 -18.13 11.75 8.56
N PRO A 729 -18.16 10.91 7.51
CA PRO A 729 -18.68 9.54 7.45
C PRO A 729 -17.66 8.49 7.92
N LEU A 730 -17.85 7.91 9.11
CA LEU A 730 -16.96 6.89 9.67
C LEU A 730 -17.58 5.49 9.53
N ARG A 731 -16.92 4.56 8.81
CA ARG A 731 -17.40 3.16 8.66
C ARG A 731 -16.95 2.30 9.83
N THR A 732 -17.68 2.41 10.94
CA THR A 732 -17.38 1.74 12.21
C THR A 732 -18.60 0.94 12.73
N ARG A 733 -18.39 0.13 13.76
CA ARG A 733 -19.47 -0.42 14.61
C ARG A 733 -20.14 0.73 15.41
N LYS A 734 -21.18 0.43 16.19
CA LYS A 734 -21.82 1.44 17.06
C LYS A 734 -20.75 2.22 17.85
N THR A 735 -20.86 3.54 17.88
CA THR A 735 -19.92 4.53 18.44
C THR A 735 -20.72 5.72 18.94
N ALA A 736 -20.36 6.39 20.04
CA ALA A 736 -21.13 7.56 20.48
C ALA A 736 -20.86 8.76 19.56
N ILE A 737 -21.86 9.61 19.31
CA ILE A 737 -21.66 10.84 18.52
C ILE A 737 -20.63 11.76 19.17
N ALA A 738 -20.61 11.81 20.51
CA ALA A 738 -19.65 12.58 21.30
C ALA A 738 -18.18 12.13 21.13
N ASP A 739 -17.91 10.95 20.55
CA ASP A 739 -16.54 10.50 20.25
C ASP A 739 -16.07 10.99 18.86
N LEU A 740 -17.00 11.33 17.95
CA LEU A 740 -16.78 11.53 16.50
C LEU A 740 -16.38 12.96 16.11
N HIS A 741 -15.13 13.34 16.36
CA HIS A 741 -14.62 14.69 16.10
C HIS A 741 -13.99 14.85 14.70
N TYR A 742 -14.15 16.03 14.10
CA TYR A 742 -13.48 16.38 12.84
C TYR A 742 -11.99 16.67 13.07
N ILE A 743 -11.11 16.19 12.17
CA ILE A 743 -9.65 16.31 12.33
C ILE A 743 -9.20 17.78 12.38
N SER A 744 -9.85 18.67 11.62
CA SER A 744 -9.61 20.12 11.70
C SER A 744 -9.91 20.67 13.10
N ASN A 745 -11.02 20.26 13.70
CA ASN A 745 -11.49 20.76 14.99
C ASN A 745 -10.51 20.35 16.10
N GLU A 746 -10.01 19.10 16.07
CA GLU A 746 -8.97 18.64 16.99
C GLU A 746 -7.67 19.45 16.85
N ILE A 747 -7.24 19.76 15.62
CA ILE A 747 -6.02 20.54 15.32
C ILE A 747 -6.16 22.01 15.75
N ASP A 748 -7.35 22.60 15.57
CA ASP A 748 -7.66 23.95 16.02
C ASP A 748 -7.67 24.07 17.55
N ASP A 749 -8.06 23.00 18.26
CA ASP A 749 -8.14 22.96 19.74
C ASP A 749 -6.79 22.73 20.45
N GLN A 750 -5.73 22.34 19.74
CA GLN A 750 -4.40 22.10 20.33
C GLN A 750 -3.43 23.27 20.11
N ALA A 751 -2.55 23.54 21.07
CA ALA A 751 -1.56 24.62 20.96
C ALA A 751 -0.54 24.38 19.82
N GLY A 752 0.01 23.17 19.72
CA GLY A 752 1.21 22.85 18.93
C GLY A 752 2.50 23.02 19.74
N GLY A 753 3.66 22.86 19.08
CA GLY A 753 4.98 23.04 19.67
C GLY A 753 6.02 21.99 19.19
N PRO A 754 7.32 22.19 19.49
CA PRO A 754 8.41 21.31 19.02
C PRO A 754 8.35 19.87 19.55
N HIS A 755 7.64 19.65 20.65
CA HIS A 755 7.39 18.32 21.23
C HIS A 755 6.05 17.70 20.76
N THR A 756 5.27 18.42 19.95
CA THR A 756 3.93 18.00 19.53
C THR A 756 3.95 17.43 18.12
N VAL A 757 3.34 16.26 17.95
CA VAL A 757 3.26 15.54 16.69
C VAL A 757 1.80 15.27 16.34
N PHE A 758 1.32 15.79 15.22
CA PHE A 758 0.04 15.42 14.63
C PHE A 758 0.25 14.40 13.52
N ILE A 759 -0.48 13.29 13.57
CA ILE A 759 -0.43 12.23 12.56
C ILE A 759 -1.86 11.94 12.12
N PHE A 760 -2.16 12.06 10.83
CA PHE A 760 -3.53 11.78 10.36
C PHE A 760 -3.63 11.06 9.02
N ASN A 761 -4.79 10.45 8.81
CA ASN A 761 -5.17 9.86 7.53
C ASN A 761 -6.68 10.00 7.24
N LEU A 762 -7.03 9.98 5.96
CA LEU A 762 -8.43 9.93 5.48
C LEU A 762 -8.49 8.98 4.28
N GLY A 763 -8.92 7.73 4.50
CA GLY A 763 -8.91 6.71 3.46
C GLY A 763 -10.27 6.08 3.13
N PRO A 764 -10.40 4.74 3.27
CA PRO A 764 -11.44 3.93 2.63
C PRO A 764 -12.88 4.40 2.87
N HIS A 765 -13.14 5.12 3.95
CA HIS A 765 -14.48 5.58 4.32
C HIS A 765 -15.10 6.54 3.29
N PHE A 766 -14.28 7.36 2.62
CA PHE A 766 -14.72 8.38 1.67
C PHE A 766 -14.90 7.88 0.23
N THR A 767 -14.46 6.65 -0.08
CA THR A 767 -14.46 6.06 -1.44
C THR A 767 -15.83 5.98 -2.14
N THR A 768 -16.92 6.24 -1.43
CA THR A 768 -18.30 6.18 -1.95
C THR A 768 -18.98 7.54 -2.05
N TYR A 769 -18.24 8.62 -1.79
CA TYR A 769 -18.67 10.00 -1.99
C TYR A 769 -17.99 10.55 -3.26
N PRO A 770 -18.55 11.57 -3.92
CA PRO A 770 -17.88 12.22 -5.04
C PRO A 770 -16.64 12.98 -4.54
N LEU A 771 -15.74 13.33 -5.48
CA LEU A 771 -14.42 13.88 -5.12
C LEU A 771 -14.48 15.29 -4.53
N ASP A 772 -15.54 16.05 -4.78
CA ASP A 772 -15.82 17.34 -4.17
C ASP A 772 -15.95 17.22 -2.64
N PHE A 773 -16.80 16.32 -2.14
CA PHE A 773 -17.02 16.06 -0.71
C PHE A 773 -15.71 15.73 0.02
N TYR A 774 -14.85 14.90 -0.60
CA TYR A 774 -13.52 14.61 -0.05
C TYR A 774 -12.58 15.82 -0.12
N THR A 775 -12.56 16.54 -1.24
CA THR A 775 -11.75 17.77 -1.40
C THR A 775 -12.11 18.80 -0.34
N HIS A 776 -13.41 19.03 -0.09
CA HIS A 776 -13.88 19.98 0.92
C HIS A 776 -13.38 19.58 2.32
N ARG A 777 -13.48 18.30 2.70
CA ARG A 777 -12.93 17.79 3.97
C ARG A 777 -11.41 18.01 4.08
N VAL A 778 -10.66 17.69 3.02
CA VAL A 778 -9.20 17.84 2.98
C VAL A 778 -8.79 19.31 3.08
N LEU A 779 -9.48 20.22 2.40
CA LEU A 779 -9.20 21.66 2.44
C LEU A 779 -9.51 22.29 3.81
N ARG A 780 -10.54 21.82 4.52
CA ARG A 780 -10.81 22.24 5.91
C ARG A 780 -9.70 21.79 6.87
N ILE A 781 -9.12 20.60 6.66
CA ILE A 781 -7.94 20.17 7.43
C ILE A 781 -6.69 20.95 7.03
N ARG A 782 -6.48 21.26 5.74
CA ARG A 782 -5.40 22.14 5.29
C ARG A 782 -5.47 23.51 5.98
N LYS A 783 -6.67 24.10 6.09
CA LYS A 783 -6.91 25.38 6.78
C LYS A 783 -6.49 25.32 8.26
N ALA A 784 -6.87 24.27 8.98
CA ALA A 784 -6.47 24.03 10.37
C ALA A 784 -4.95 23.78 10.52
N VAL A 785 -4.35 22.98 9.65
CA VAL A 785 -2.88 22.72 9.65
C VAL A 785 -2.09 23.98 9.36
N LEU A 786 -2.54 24.84 8.45
CA LEU A 786 -1.90 26.14 8.20
C LEU A 786 -2.02 27.07 9.42
N ALA A 787 -3.17 27.11 10.09
CA ALA A 787 -3.34 27.89 11.32
C ALA A 787 -2.50 27.36 12.50
N LEU A 788 -2.34 26.04 12.60
CA LEU A 788 -1.43 25.37 13.54
C LEU A 788 0.03 25.76 13.28
N LEU A 789 0.52 25.60 12.05
CA LEU A 789 1.91 25.92 11.69
C LEU A 789 2.21 27.42 11.73
N GLN A 790 1.21 28.28 11.52
CA GLN A 790 1.35 29.74 11.74
C GLN A 790 1.48 30.08 13.23
N ARG A 791 0.82 29.33 14.12
CA ARG A 791 0.83 29.52 15.58
C ARG A 791 2.06 28.90 16.25
N ALA A 792 2.48 27.74 15.78
CA ALA A 792 3.59 26.95 16.33
C ALA A 792 4.37 26.27 15.19
N PRO A 793 5.32 27.00 14.54
CA PRO A 793 6.02 26.53 13.33
C PRO A 793 6.79 25.22 13.50
N ASP A 794 7.31 24.94 14.70
CA ASP A 794 8.10 23.74 15.01
C ASP A 794 7.25 22.46 15.19
N THR A 795 5.92 22.56 15.04
CA THR A 795 5.01 21.42 15.21
C THR A 795 5.17 20.42 14.07
N THR A 796 5.42 19.15 14.39
CA THR A 796 5.54 18.10 13.36
C THR A 796 4.15 17.63 12.92
N VAL A 797 3.88 17.67 11.61
CA VAL A 797 2.62 17.20 11.02
C VAL A 797 2.90 16.13 9.95
N ILE A 798 2.28 14.96 10.10
CA ILE A 798 2.50 13.79 9.23
C ILE A 798 1.16 13.28 8.68
N ILE A 799 1.12 13.04 7.38
CA ILE A 799 -0.08 12.62 6.64
C ILE A 799 0.18 11.25 6.00
N LYS A 800 -0.57 10.24 6.40
CA LYS A 800 -0.47 8.88 5.85
C LYS A 800 -1.41 8.70 4.66
N THR A 801 -0.92 8.19 3.53
CA THR A 801 -1.77 7.87 2.37
C THR A 801 -2.58 6.57 2.57
N VAL A 802 -3.53 6.31 1.66
CA VAL A 802 -4.40 5.14 1.71
C VAL A 802 -3.66 3.87 1.28
N ASN A 803 -3.89 2.75 1.98
CA ASN A 803 -3.38 1.43 1.62
C ASN A 803 -4.15 0.84 0.42
N THR A 804 -3.52 0.01 -0.42
CA THR A 804 -4.24 -0.83 -1.39
C THR A 804 -4.96 -2.00 -0.70
N GLY A 805 -6.01 -2.51 -1.35
CA GLY A 805 -6.67 -3.76 -0.93
C GLY A 805 -8.16 -3.89 -1.28
N TYR A 806 -8.76 -2.90 -1.95
CA TYR A 806 -10.20 -2.86 -2.21
C TYR A 806 -10.49 -2.80 -3.73
N LYS A 807 -11.51 -3.50 -4.23
CA LYS A 807 -11.75 -3.70 -5.69
C LYS A 807 -13.23 -3.83 -6.06
N ASP A 808 -14.12 -3.16 -5.35
CA ASP A 808 -15.57 -3.19 -5.56
C ASP A 808 -16.20 -1.77 -5.58
N ILE A 809 -17.53 -1.70 -5.76
CA ILE A 809 -18.30 -0.44 -5.83
C ILE A 809 -18.36 0.34 -4.50
N PHE A 810 -18.09 -0.31 -3.37
CA PHE A 810 -18.08 0.25 -2.02
C PHE A 810 -16.67 0.65 -1.55
N GLY A 811 -15.64 0.12 -2.18
CA GLY A 811 -14.26 0.57 -2.07
C GLY A 811 -13.44 0.01 -3.22
N SER A 812 -12.66 0.87 -3.88
CA SER A 812 -11.77 0.48 -4.98
C SER A 812 -10.44 1.20 -4.83
N ASP A 813 -9.36 0.50 -5.13
CA ASP A 813 -8.00 1.04 -5.26
C ASP A 813 -7.99 2.20 -6.29
N TRP A 814 -8.85 2.18 -7.32
CA TRP A 814 -8.99 3.32 -8.24
C TRP A 814 -9.54 4.57 -7.53
N TYR A 815 -10.58 4.43 -6.70
CA TYR A 815 -11.08 5.53 -5.87
C TYR A 815 -9.99 6.02 -4.90
N SER A 816 -9.33 5.11 -4.18
CA SER A 816 -8.28 5.42 -3.20
C SER A 816 -7.11 6.18 -3.83
N LEU A 817 -6.73 5.87 -5.07
CA LEU A 817 -5.72 6.63 -5.81
C LEU A 817 -6.18 8.07 -6.08
N GLN A 818 -7.45 8.30 -6.45
CA GLN A 818 -7.97 9.65 -6.62
C GLN A 818 -7.97 10.42 -5.29
N LEU A 819 -8.33 9.78 -4.18
CA LEU A 819 -8.24 10.39 -2.84
C LEU A 819 -6.79 10.80 -2.51
N ASN A 820 -5.83 9.90 -2.75
CA ASN A 820 -4.40 10.20 -2.57
C ASN A 820 -3.94 11.39 -3.46
N ARG A 821 -4.39 11.48 -4.72
CA ARG A 821 -4.04 12.61 -5.60
C ARG A 821 -4.59 13.95 -5.10
N VAL A 822 -5.84 14.00 -4.61
CA VAL A 822 -6.41 15.19 -3.94
C VAL A 822 -5.58 15.57 -2.71
N LEU A 823 -5.24 14.58 -1.87
CA LEU A 823 -4.48 14.77 -0.63
C LEU A 823 -3.07 15.31 -0.89
N HIS A 824 -2.36 14.78 -1.89
CA HIS A 824 -1.06 15.30 -2.32
C HIS A 824 -1.17 16.73 -2.85
N TRP A 825 -2.10 17.01 -3.78
CA TRP A 825 -2.28 18.36 -4.32
C TRP A 825 -2.62 19.39 -3.23
N ALA A 826 -3.40 18.99 -2.22
CA ALA A 826 -3.82 19.86 -1.13
C ALA A 826 -2.77 20.10 -0.03
N PHE A 827 -1.60 19.46 -0.10
CA PHE A 827 -0.54 19.59 0.92
C PHE A 827 0.90 19.71 0.35
N GLN A 828 1.09 19.63 -0.97
CA GLN A 828 2.40 19.71 -1.65
C GLN A 828 3.25 20.96 -1.35
N ASP A 829 2.62 22.04 -0.91
CA ASP A 829 3.18 23.37 -0.64
C ASP A 829 3.11 23.75 0.85
N VAL A 830 2.80 22.79 1.73
CA VAL A 830 2.73 22.97 3.19
C VAL A 830 3.89 22.24 3.87
N GLY A 831 4.39 22.76 4.99
CA GLY A 831 5.42 22.11 5.81
C GLY A 831 4.93 20.85 6.54
N VAL A 832 4.60 19.79 5.79
CA VAL A 832 4.11 18.51 6.32
C VAL A 832 4.84 17.32 5.68
N TYR A 833 4.93 16.20 6.38
CA TYR A 833 5.47 14.96 5.85
C TYR A 833 4.34 14.08 5.31
N ILE A 834 4.22 13.94 3.98
CA ILE A 834 3.33 12.94 3.39
C ILE A 834 4.06 11.59 3.34
N LEU A 835 3.67 10.68 4.24
CA LEU A 835 4.16 9.31 4.27
C LEU A 835 3.33 8.47 3.30
N ASP A 836 3.82 8.41 2.06
CA ASP A 836 3.16 7.62 1.02
C ASP A 836 3.45 6.11 1.16
N VAL A 837 2.39 5.38 1.51
CA VAL A 837 2.35 3.92 1.64
C VAL A 837 1.73 3.23 0.42
N TRP A 838 1.23 3.99 -0.56
CA TRP A 838 0.53 3.47 -1.72
C TRP A 838 1.39 2.49 -2.52
N GLN A 839 2.58 2.93 -2.92
CA GLN A 839 3.52 2.11 -3.70
C GLN A 839 3.94 0.86 -2.92
N MET A 840 4.23 1.00 -1.62
CA MET A 840 4.63 -0.11 -0.75
C MET A 840 3.54 -1.18 -0.66
N THR A 841 2.30 -0.78 -0.38
CA THR A 841 1.16 -1.70 -0.27
C THR A 841 0.77 -2.30 -1.62
N ALA A 842 0.91 -1.55 -2.72
CA ALA A 842 0.63 -2.02 -4.08
C ALA A 842 1.62 -3.08 -4.60
N CYS A 843 2.94 -2.95 -4.32
CA CYS A 843 3.93 -3.87 -4.86
C CYS A 843 4.31 -5.04 -3.92
N HIS A 844 3.91 -5.01 -2.64
CA HIS A 844 4.36 -5.98 -1.64
C HIS A 844 4.18 -7.46 -2.07
N TYR A 845 5.03 -8.34 -1.53
CA TYR A 845 4.93 -9.79 -1.77
C TYR A 845 3.79 -10.46 -0.98
N SER A 846 3.29 -9.77 0.05
CA SER A 846 2.14 -10.22 0.86
C SER A 846 0.83 -9.84 0.18
N LYS A 847 -0.26 -10.57 0.49
CA LYS A 847 -1.58 -10.25 -0.03
C LYS A 847 -1.98 -8.80 0.27
N GLU A 848 -2.39 -8.08 -0.77
CA GLU A 848 -3.08 -6.79 -0.70
C GLU A 848 -4.22 -6.83 0.33
N ASN A 849 -4.22 -5.88 1.26
CA ASN A 849 -5.25 -5.74 2.29
C ASN A 849 -5.22 -4.31 2.84
N ILE A 850 -6.40 -3.67 2.88
CA ILE A 850 -6.58 -2.33 3.44
C ILE A 850 -6.06 -2.22 4.88
N HIS A 851 -6.16 -3.32 5.64
CA HIS A 851 -5.53 -3.53 6.94
C HIS A 851 -4.27 -4.40 6.77
N PRO A 852 -3.12 -3.81 6.43
CA PRO A 852 -1.93 -4.57 6.05
C PRO A 852 -1.36 -5.38 7.23
N GLY A 853 -0.60 -6.42 6.89
CA GLY A 853 0.01 -7.32 7.87
C GLY A 853 1.20 -6.72 8.62
N PRO A 854 1.64 -7.30 9.76
CA PRO A 854 2.64 -6.72 10.65
C PRO A 854 3.98 -6.31 10.02
N VAL A 855 4.42 -6.98 8.94
CA VAL A 855 5.66 -6.61 8.22
C VAL A 855 5.51 -5.25 7.53
N ILE A 856 4.39 -5.02 6.83
CA ILE A 856 4.11 -3.74 6.19
C ILE A 856 3.94 -2.66 7.27
N ILE A 857 3.22 -2.95 8.37
CA ILE A 857 3.11 -2.00 9.50
C ILE A 857 4.50 -1.65 10.04
N LYS A 858 5.42 -2.61 10.22
CA LYS A 858 6.79 -2.33 10.67
C LYS A 858 7.54 -1.44 9.69
N ASN A 859 7.37 -1.63 8.38
CA ASN A 859 7.98 -0.77 7.36
C ASN A 859 7.37 0.65 7.37
N GLU A 860 6.04 0.79 7.52
CA GLU A 860 5.36 2.07 7.72
C GLU A 860 5.88 2.80 8.97
N MET A 861 6.10 2.05 10.06
CA MET A 861 6.63 2.56 11.34
C MET A 861 8.10 2.94 11.29
N ASP A 862 8.95 2.17 10.61
CA ASP A 862 10.36 2.51 10.44
C ASP A 862 10.53 3.78 9.58
N ILE A 863 9.72 3.96 8.53
CA ILE A 863 9.67 5.21 7.76
C ILE A 863 9.16 6.37 8.65
N LEU A 864 8.09 6.16 9.43
CA LEU A 864 7.54 7.18 10.33
C LEU A 864 8.58 7.65 11.35
N LEU A 865 9.23 6.72 12.04
CA LEU A 865 10.24 7.01 13.05
C LEU A 865 11.49 7.66 12.42
N SER A 866 11.82 7.33 11.17
CA SER A 866 12.89 8.02 10.42
C SER A 866 12.56 9.49 10.09
N PHE A 867 11.27 9.89 10.10
CA PHE A 867 10.87 11.30 10.01
C PHE A 867 10.81 11.98 11.39
N LEU A 868 10.41 11.27 12.44
CA LEU A 868 10.34 11.81 13.80
C LEU A 868 11.72 12.00 14.46
N CYS A 869 12.71 11.20 14.05
CA CYS A 869 14.01 11.05 14.71
C CYS A 869 15.14 10.78 13.69
N PRO A 870 15.62 11.83 13.00
CA PRO A 870 16.67 11.70 11.99
C PRO A 870 18.06 11.38 12.58
N ASP A 871 18.32 11.78 13.83
CA ASP A 871 19.64 11.79 14.50
C ASP A 871 20.08 10.44 15.09
#